data_AF-A0A182SN32-F1
#
_entry.id   AF-A0A182SN32-F1
#
_cell.length_a   1.000
_cell.length_b   1.000
_cell.length_c   1.000
_cell.angle_alpha   90.00
_cell.angle_beta   90.00
_cell.angle_gamma   90.00
#
_symmetry.space_group_name_H-M   'P 1'
#
loop_
_entity.id
_entity.type
_entity.pdbx_description
1 polymer ?
#
loop_
_entity_poly.entity_id
_entity_poly.type
_entity_poly.pdbx_seq_one_letter_code
_entity_poly.pdbx_strand_id
1 'polypeptide(L)'
;PIAEALRAGFIDNDSLSVRDPTDGQIIPLAVAIEKGIIDLKLGVLFNKDTQEEIDLNEAYVKGYMLEGKRKPISLEAAVKKGLYNPESGLILDTITEEMVDVQQSVDKGIVDPKISNVKDTKENTLVPLQDALDKKLIDAESGKLKDTASNELVPLDVAVEKNLMDTKHVTHSLIDVLSRKLLLEDASTPVTLEQAIAKGEISTNDLIVRDPKSGTVISLAEAIRSELVDPKAGAVVDSASGLSMGLAEAMDRGLIVASKRRCSLPDAVYRGLYDPKSGQFSSTTTPERMSTERAIRRGLLDPESTIVTVGGKIVPFELAIENGTVDVRRGTIRDDEGVRIDFREAFDRGLLVEVRKPIGLSEAVLKGIYREGNGKFVEPKTGKKLTLDQAIACKLIDPHSVQVRDSATGYYKDLDLNDAIATQFIDGENSKVQHGDGWITLKHAFDIGLLYDRKAPVSLQRAIHQGIYDDKTGKFVEPATGRKITLQEATRKFIINPQLPCYFSERDETMLNLFEACRAKLIDRREGVFREPGSEVFIPLSEALALGLIVDIESAGFGLYETLAMGFYRPQTGQILHPITGRQISLEEACAEDIVSPAASIVKLAATGRYVRLDEAIEKGVVDAQAGMYILSDGKIDLQEARRRGLIVTNQKLLSLEKAIKMGLYRADAGGFVEPSSDDLLNLQEALDAGLLDFETTVYKDAVTGQDKPLRAAMDHADIDVEKGKVLDRKNDRAYNFDVAFSKGLLVTINRPITGKILERKESIDNLLQESPVGKGPKEMSLQDALRYDLLSLDMSVVRDPRTGLFVPLRQALHDGVLQDSARATIDPKLLFFTFDNDCVVYVREPLSFDRAVELQLLDLSTGRFQPSSSATQLDRDNLPPAITLRDAIVQGLIDPESVLLKDGAKHKLLHLPEAFRKGLIEPEKSNVLDTASSKLIPLQTAVESGLLTTPRRSFGLLEALEYQLYAPADGNFRDPFHHTAPARTLTATIEAGLVDPSTTVVRDSVGKGSAIVPLTSAISSGLVDATRGHYNVDDRESIDLVQAREKGYLLLAEQRVSDRAARSSVFLSLTQYLTCQPVPKLLRSL
;
A
#
# COMPACT_ATOMS: atom_id res chain seq x y z
N PRO A 1 -8.79 14.16 6.31
CA PRO A 1 -8.94 13.72 7.72
C PRO A 1 -7.57 13.31 8.29
N ILE A 2 -7.25 13.72 9.52
CA ILE A 2 -5.95 13.41 10.17
C ILE A 2 -5.73 11.89 10.24
N ALA A 3 -6.76 11.12 10.59
CA ALA A 3 -6.71 9.65 10.62
C ALA A 3 -6.33 9.03 9.27
N GLU A 4 -6.92 9.52 8.17
CA GLU A 4 -6.60 9.05 6.82
C GLU A 4 -5.21 9.47 6.36
N ALA A 5 -4.77 10.67 6.73
CA ALA A 5 -3.45 11.17 6.41
C ALA A 5 -2.34 10.41 7.15
N LEU A 6 -2.59 10.00 8.41
CA LEU A 6 -1.72 9.11 9.18
C LEU A 6 -1.70 7.68 8.59
N ARG A 7 -2.88 7.11 8.24
CA ARG A 7 -2.97 5.78 7.60
C ARG A 7 -2.30 5.72 6.22
N ALA A 8 -2.39 6.80 5.44
CA ALA A 8 -1.79 6.92 4.13
C ALA A 8 -0.30 7.35 4.18
N GLY A 9 0.24 7.62 5.38
CA GLY A 9 1.64 8.03 5.56
C GLY A 9 1.98 9.44 5.06
N PHE A 10 0.97 10.29 4.85
CA PHE A 10 1.16 11.71 4.50
C PHE A 10 1.59 12.56 5.70
N ILE A 11 1.27 12.11 6.92
CA ILE A 11 1.74 12.68 8.19
C ILE A 11 2.66 11.65 8.84
N ASP A 12 3.89 12.05 9.14
CA ASP A 12 4.88 11.22 9.85
C ASP A 12 4.37 10.96 11.28
N ASN A 13 4.30 9.70 11.71
CA ASN A 13 3.89 9.32 13.07
C ASN A 13 4.77 9.98 14.14
N ASP A 14 6.00 10.33 13.80
CA ASP A 14 6.91 11.01 14.70
C ASP A 14 6.65 12.52 14.78
N SER A 15 5.82 13.11 13.92
CA SER A 15 5.66 14.57 13.83
C SER A 15 4.66 15.18 14.82
N LEU A 16 3.85 14.34 15.48
CA LEU A 16 2.75 14.74 16.36
C LEU A 16 2.88 14.14 17.76
N SER A 17 2.43 14.88 18.75
CA SER A 17 2.22 14.40 20.13
C SER A 17 0.75 14.55 20.52
N VAL A 18 0.31 13.75 21.48
CA VAL A 18 -1.10 13.62 21.90
C VAL A 18 -1.18 13.90 23.38
N ARG A 19 -2.04 14.82 23.78
CA ARG A 19 -2.42 15.05 25.17
C ARG A 19 -3.53 14.08 25.54
N ASP A 20 -3.24 13.18 26.45
CA ASP A 20 -4.19 12.23 27.00
C ASP A 20 -5.33 13.01 27.70
N PRO A 21 -6.60 12.76 27.35
CA PRO A 21 -7.74 13.46 27.92
C PRO A 21 -8.07 13.04 29.36
N THR A 22 -7.50 11.94 29.87
CA THR A 22 -7.77 11.42 31.23
C THR A 22 -6.92 12.13 32.29
N ASP A 23 -5.62 12.27 32.03
CA ASP A 23 -4.66 12.84 32.98
C ASP A 23 -3.98 14.12 32.47
N GLY A 24 -4.26 14.51 31.23
CA GLY A 24 -3.69 15.71 30.60
C GLY A 24 -2.23 15.54 30.14
N GLN A 25 -1.66 14.33 30.20
CA GLN A 25 -0.26 14.06 29.85
C GLN A 25 -0.02 14.12 28.34
N ILE A 26 1.08 14.74 27.91
CA ILE A 26 1.46 14.79 26.50
C ILE A 26 2.42 13.64 26.19
N ILE A 27 1.97 12.69 25.36
CA ILE A 27 2.72 11.50 24.93
C ILE A 27 2.92 11.50 23.41
N PRO A 28 4.00 10.88 22.88
CA PRO A 28 4.17 10.74 21.44
C PRO A 28 3.00 9.98 20.79
N LEU A 29 2.64 10.33 19.55
CA LEU A 29 1.53 9.71 18.83
C LEU A 29 1.66 8.17 18.74
N ALA A 30 2.88 7.66 18.54
CA ALA A 30 3.14 6.21 18.53
C ALA A 30 2.72 5.52 19.84
N VAL A 31 3.03 6.13 20.99
CA VAL A 31 2.70 5.60 22.32
C VAL A 31 1.19 5.73 22.61
N ALA A 32 0.56 6.82 22.14
CA ALA A 32 -0.88 7.00 22.28
C ALA A 32 -1.70 5.92 21.53
N ILE A 33 -1.20 5.47 20.38
CA ILE A 33 -1.79 4.38 19.60
C ILE A 33 -1.61 3.04 20.33
N GLU A 34 -0.40 2.75 20.85
CA GLU A 34 -0.13 1.52 21.62
C GLU A 34 -0.96 1.43 22.90
N LYS A 35 -1.13 2.55 23.60
CA LYS A 35 -1.96 2.62 24.82
C LYS A 35 -3.46 2.59 24.53
N GLY A 36 -3.88 2.58 23.26
CA GLY A 36 -5.29 2.59 22.85
C GLY A 36 -6.01 3.90 23.20
N ILE A 37 -5.28 4.99 23.36
CA ILE A 37 -5.83 6.34 23.53
C ILE A 37 -6.25 6.89 22.16
N ILE A 38 -5.57 6.48 21.08
CA ILE A 38 -5.97 6.76 19.71
C ILE A 38 -6.25 5.46 18.97
N ASP A 39 -7.45 5.36 18.41
CA ASP A 39 -7.81 4.30 17.46
C ASP A 39 -7.69 4.86 16.04
N LEU A 40 -6.61 4.47 15.35
CA LEU A 40 -6.38 4.87 13.96
C LEU A 40 -7.35 4.22 12.96
N LYS A 41 -8.08 3.15 13.30
CA LYS A 41 -9.09 2.55 12.41
C LYS A 41 -10.37 3.37 12.46
N LEU A 42 -10.81 3.70 13.66
CA LEU A 42 -12.02 4.50 13.89
C LEU A 42 -11.77 6.01 13.70
N GLY A 43 -10.53 6.46 13.78
CA GLY A 43 -10.15 7.86 13.60
C GLY A 43 -10.48 8.74 14.80
N VAL A 44 -10.53 8.16 15.99
CA VAL A 44 -10.96 8.82 17.23
C VAL A 44 -9.90 8.70 18.32
N LEU A 45 -9.90 9.67 19.24
CA LEU A 45 -9.20 9.70 20.51
C LEU A 45 -10.20 9.32 21.61
N PHE A 46 -9.88 8.29 22.37
CA PHE A 46 -10.73 7.74 23.43
C PHE A 46 -10.38 8.35 24.78
N ASN A 47 -11.38 8.92 25.45
CA ASN A 47 -11.30 9.19 26.87
C ASN A 47 -11.73 7.95 27.67
N LYS A 48 -10.80 7.30 28.36
CA LYS A 48 -11.05 6.04 29.07
C LYS A 48 -11.95 6.20 30.29
N ASP A 49 -12.02 7.39 30.89
CA ASP A 49 -12.81 7.65 32.10
C ASP A 49 -14.27 7.99 31.76
N THR A 50 -14.49 8.75 30.69
CA THR A 50 -15.84 9.16 30.26
C THR A 50 -16.45 8.24 29.19
N GLN A 51 -15.66 7.32 28.64
CA GLN A 51 -15.97 6.53 27.44
C GLN A 51 -16.35 7.40 26.23
N GLU A 52 -15.88 8.64 26.19
CA GLU A 52 -16.18 9.57 25.12
C GLU A 52 -15.17 9.39 23.98
N GLU A 53 -15.71 9.27 22.76
CA GLU A 53 -14.94 9.22 21.51
C GLU A 53 -14.87 10.62 20.90
N ILE A 54 -13.65 11.16 20.80
CA ILE A 54 -13.40 12.47 20.20
C ILE A 54 -12.77 12.26 18.82
N ASP A 55 -13.37 12.74 17.74
CA ASP A 55 -12.77 12.66 16.39
C ASP A 55 -11.36 13.27 16.37
N LEU A 56 -10.40 12.67 15.69
CA LEU A 56 -9.00 13.14 15.71
C LEU A 56 -8.83 14.56 15.17
N ASN A 57 -9.70 15.04 14.27
CA ASN A 57 -9.66 16.44 13.82
C ASN A 57 -10.21 17.36 14.91
N GLU A 58 -11.23 16.92 15.64
CA GLU A 58 -11.76 17.65 16.80
C GLU A 58 -10.77 17.66 17.96
N ALA A 59 -10.04 16.56 18.19
CA ALA A 59 -8.97 16.45 19.16
C ALA A 59 -7.83 17.45 18.84
N TYR A 60 -7.48 17.61 17.57
CA TYR A 60 -6.50 18.62 17.14
C TYR A 60 -6.97 20.05 17.46
N VAL A 61 -8.22 20.39 17.12
CA VAL A 61 -8.79 21.73 17.37
C VAL A 61 -8.95 22.01 18.87
N LYS A 62 -9.29 20.99 19.66
CA LYS A 62 -9.40 21.06 21.13
C LYS A 62 -8.03 21.08 21.83
N GLY A 63 -6.92 20.99 21.10
CA GLY A 63 -5.56 21.02 21.64
C GLY A 63 -5.12 19.71 22.30
N TYR A 64 -5.83 18.61 22.04
CA TYR A 64 -5.40 17.26 22.42
C TYR A 64 -4.34 16.69 21.48
N MET A 65 -4.08 17.31 20.34
CA MET A 65 -2.91 17.00 19.54
C MET A 65 -2.05 18.24 19.34
N LEU A 66 -0.73 18.07 19.48
CA LEU A 66 0.24 19.15 19.52
C LEU A 66 1.27 18.95 18.40
N GLU A 67 1.57 20.05 17.68
CA GLU A 67 2.60 20.09 16.65
C GLU A 67 3.99 20.13 17.29
N GLY A 68 4.84 19.15 16.97
CA GLY A 68 6.26 19.17 17.33
C GLY A 68 6.80 17.87 17.91
N LYS A 69 8.06 17.57 17.54
CA LYS A 69 8.85 16.48 18.12
C LYS A 69 9.37 16.91 19.49
N ARG A 70 9.13 16.11 20.55
CA ARG A 70 10.02 16.11 21.72
C ARG A 70 11.39 15.66 21.22
N LYS A 71 12.39 16.55 21.24
CA LYS A 71 13.79 16.18 20.94
C LYS A 71 14.42 15.74 22.26
N PRO A 72 14.57 14.43 22.49
CA PRO A 72 15.12 13.96 23.74
C PRO A 72 16.59 14.40 23.85
N ILE A 73 17.01 14.75 25.06
CA ILE A 73 18.39 15.12 25.38
C ILE A 73 19.06 14.00 26.18
N SER A 74 20.39 14.01 26.31
CA SER A 74 21.03 13.08 27.24
C SER A 74 20.74 13.49 28.69
N LEU A 75 20.79 12.53 29.60
CA LEU A 75 20.60 12.76 31.03
C LEU A 75 21.64 13.75 31.57
N GLU A 76 22.89 13.64 31.11
CA GLU A 76 23.96 14.58 31.42
C GLU A 76 23.63 16.01 30.93
N ALA A 77 23.08 16.14 29.72
CA ALA A 77 22.69 17.43 29.18
C ALA A 77 21.48 18.03 29.93
N ALA A 78 20.55 17.21 30.42
CA ALA A 78 19.42 17.66 31.24
C ALA A 78 19.92 18.31 32.54
N VAL A 79 20.89 17.67 33.20
CA VAL A 79 21.53 18.20 34.41
C VAL A 79 22.31 19.49 34.11
N LYS A 80 23.16 19.52 33.06
CA LYS A 80 23.94 20.71 32.69
C LYS A 80 23.09 21.91 32.27
N LYS A 81 21.89 21.68 31.73
CA LYS A 81 20.93 22.73 31.36
C LYS A 81 20.07 23.20 32.53
N GLY A 82 20.26 22.66 33.73
CA GLY A 82 19.49 23.03 34.93
C GLY A 82 18.05 22.49 34.93
N LEU A 83 17.77 21.44 34.14
CA LEU A 83 16.44 20.81 34.09
C LEU A 83 16.24 19.77 35.19
N TYR A 84 17.29 19.38 35.91
CA TYR A 84 17.23 18.47 37.05
C TYR A 84 17.24 19.24 38.37
N ASN A 85 16.37 18.89 39.32
CA ASN A 85 16.36 19.46 40.66
C ASN A 85 17.07 18.50 41.67
N PRO A 86 18.21 18.90 42.26
CA PRO A 86 18.96 18.06 43.20
C PRO A 86 18.23 17.72 44.51
N GLU A 87 17.28 18.55 44.95
CA GLU A 87 16.55 18.33 46.22
C GLU A 87 15.44 17.30 46.06
N SER A 88 14.72 17.33 44.93
CA SER A 88 13.61 16.41 44.65
C SER A 88 14.01 15.18 43.84
N GLY A 89 15.14 15.21 43.13
CA GLY A 89 15.57 14.13 42.23
C GLY A 89 14.80 14.10 40.90
N LEU A 90 13.95 15.09 40.62
CA LEU A 90 13.06 15.09 39.46
C LEU A 90 13.61 15.96 38.32
N ILE A 91 13.21 15.64 37.09
CA ILE A 91 13.55 16.32 35.84
C ILE A 91 12.34 17.13 35.37
N LEU A 92 12.56 18.40 35.02
CA LEU A 92 11.56 19.32 34.50
C LEU A 92 11.21 18.97 33.06
N ASP A 93 9.95 18.64 32.82
CA ASP A 93 9.37 18.63 31.48
C ASP A 93 9.12 20.07 31.04
N THR A 94 9.89 20.55 30.05
CA THR A 94 9.80 21.94 29.57
C THR A 94 8.51 22.25 28.81
N ILE A 95 7.68 21.24 28.50
CA ILE A 95 6.43 21.40 27.75
C ILE A 95 5.24 21.36 28.71
N THR A 96 5.20 20.41 29.66
CA THR A 96 4.12 20.33 30.65
C THR A 96 4.38 21.18 31.89
N GLU A 97 5.59 21.69 32.06
CA GLU A 97 6.08 22.37 33.27
C GLU A 97 6.04 21.50 34.55
N GLU A 98 5.91 20.18 34.38
CA GLU A 98 5.85 19.23 35.49
C GLU A 98 7.22 18.63 35.82
N MET A 99 7.42 18.29 37.09
CA MET A 99 8.60 17.57 37.56
C MET A 99 8.33 16.06 37.47
N VAL A 100 9.08 15.35 36.64
CA VAL A 100 8.93 13.91 36.40
C VAL A 100 10.17 13.15 36.86
N ASP A 101 9.99 11.88 37.24
CA ASP A 101 11.10 11.03 37.65
C ASP A 101 11.96 10.58 36.45
N VAL A 102 13.11 9.93 36.71
CA VAL A 102 14.06 9.58 35.64
C VAL A 102 13.45 8.56 34.66
N GLN A 103 12.67 7.58 35.15
CA GLN A 103 12.02 6.57 34.30
C GLN A 103 10.92 7.20 33.44
N GLN A 104 10.08 8.03 34.05
CA GLN A 104 9.05 8.79 33.34
C GLN A 104 9.65 9.74 32.30
N SER A 105 10.82 10.33 32.56
CA SER A 105 11.50 11.19 31.60
C SER A 105 11.96 10.43 30.34
N VAL A 106 12.32 9.14 30.49
CA VAL A 106 12.68 8.24 29.39
C VAL A 106 11.42 7.83 28.63
N ASP A 107 10.38 7.41 29.34
CA ASP A 107 9.11 6.96 28.75
C ASP A 107 8.40 8.11 28.00
N LYS A 108 8.49 9.34 28.52
CA LYS A 108 7.94 10.57 27.92
C LYS A 108 8.85 11.18 26.84
N GLY A 109 9.98 10.55 26.51
CA GLY A 109 10.89 11.00 25.46
C GLY A 109 11.55 12.37 25.75
N ILE A 110 11.76 12.71 27.01
CA ILE A 110 12.50 13.91 27.45
C ILE A 110 14.00 13.59 27.48
N VAL A 111 14.34 12.39 27.98
CA VAL A 111 15.71 11.88 28.04
C VAL A 111 15.85 10.68 27.11
N ASP A 112 16.88 10.67 26.25
CA ASP A 112 17.14 9.54 25.35
C ASP A 112 18.03 8.51 26.08
N PRO A 113 17.53 7.27 26.29
CA PRO A 113 18.27 6.24 27.01
C PRO A 113 19.44 5.66 26.21
N LYS A 114 19.48 5.83 24.88
CA LYS A 114 20.51 5.28 23.99
C LYS A 114 21.76 6.15 23.91
N ILE A 115 21.61 7.46 24.18
CA ILE A 115 22.71 8.42 24.17
C ILE A 115 23.19 8.80 25.58
N SER A 116 22.49 8.33 26.62
CA SER A 116 22.84 8.56 28.01
C SER A 116 23.55 7.32 28.57
N ASN A 117 24.77 7.48 29.08
CA ASN A 117 25.53 6.41 29.73
C ASN A 117 25.79 6.75 31.20
N VAL A 118 25.80 5.71 32.02
CA VAL A 118 26.03 5.75 33.46
C VAL A 118 27.22 4.85 33.79
N LYS A 119 28.14 5.34 34.61
CA LYS A 119 29.34 4.60 34.98
C LYS A 119 29.08 3.70 36.18
N ASP A 120 29.21 2.39 35.99
CA ASP A 120 29.36 1.44 37.09
C ASP A 120 30.80 1.54 37.62
N THR A 121 30.99 2.06 38.83
CA THR A 121 32.31 2.34 39.42
C THR A 121 33.04 1.09 39.89
N LYS A 122 32.32 0.01 40.20
CA LYS A 122 32.89 -1.28 40.61
C LYS A 122 33.49 -2.05 39.43
N GLU A 123 32.77 -2.12 38.32
CA GLU A 123 33.23 -2.78 37.08
C GLU A 123 34.01 -1.80 36.17
N ASN A 124 33.97 -0.50 36.48
CA ASN A 124 34.53 0.59 35.68
C ASN A 124 34.02 0.58 34.23
N THR A 125 32.74 0.24 34.03
CA THR A 125 32.09 0.14 32.71
C THR A 125 31.00 1.19 32.55
N LEU A 126 30.88 1.76 31.35
CA LEU A 126 29.74 2.60 30.97
C LEU A 126 28.57 1.72 30.55
N VAL A 127 27.44 1.92 31.21
CA VAL A 127 26.19 1.19 31.02
C VAL A 127 25.17 2.16 30.42
N PRO A 128 24.48 1.83 29.32
CA PRO A 128 23.39 2.66 28.78
C PRO A 128 22.32 2.92 29.85
N LEU A 129 21.66 4.07 29.79
CA LEU A 129 20.72 4.50 30.84
C LEU A 129 19.60 3.49 31.09
N GLN A 130 19.05 2.84 30.04
CA GLN A 130 18.03 1.81 30.21
C GLN A 130 18.55 0.63 31.04
N ASP A 131 19.69 0.05 30.64
CA ASP A 131 20.34 -1.04 31.36
C ASP A 131 20.76 -0.62 32.78
N ALA A 132 21.06 0.67 33.00
CA ALA A 132 21.42 1.21 34.30
C ALA A 132 20.21 1.34 35.24
N LEU A 133 19.03 1.68 34.72
CA LEU A 133 17.77 1.66 35.46
C LEU A 133 17.39 0.21 35.82
N ASP A 134 17.51 -0.72 34.87
CA ASP A 134 17.21 -2.14 35.07
C ASP A 134 18.15 -2.77 36.12
N LYS A 135 19.43 -2.39 36.13
CA LYS A 135 20.44 -2.83 37.11
C LYS A 135 20.38 -2.05 38.43
N LYS A 136 19.46 -1.09 38.60
CA LYS A 136 19.33 -0.21 39.77
C LYS A 136 20.63 0.56 40.09
N LEU A 137 21.39 0.93 39.06
CA LEU A 137 22.53 1.84 39.14
C LEU A 137 22.05 3.30 39.25
N ILE A 138 20.85 3.59 38.75
CA ILE A 138 20.10 4.81 39.05
C ILE A 138 18.81 4.40 39.74
N ASP A 139 18.49 5.06 40.84
CA ASP A 139 17.18 4.98 41.46
C ASP A 139 16.24 5.96 40.77
N ALA A 140 15.26 5.43 40.05
CA ALA A 140 14.34 6.21 39.22
C ALA A 140 13.51 7.18 40.07
N GLU A 141 13.03 6.75 41.25
CA GLU A 141 12.13 7.54 42.11
C GLU A 141 12.87 8.63 42.88
N SER A 142 14.07 8.33 43.38
CA SER A 142 14.87 9.31 44.13
C SER A 142 15.78 10.17 43.25
N GLY A 143 15.91 9.83 41.95
CA GLY A 143 16.76 10.55 41.00
C GLY A 143 18.23 10.56 41.39
N LYS A 144 18.73 9.51 42.02
CA LYS A 144 20.11 9.42 42.50
C LYS A 144 20.84 8.27 41.83
N LEU A 145 22.09 8.51 41.48
CA LEU A 145 23.00 7.52 40.95
C LEU A 145 23.69 6.79 42.10
N LYS A 146 23.64 5.47 42.09
CA LYS A 146 24.29 4.61 43.07
C LYS A 146 25.74 4.37 42.66
N ASP A 147 26.66 4.95 43.41
CA ASP A 147 28.09 4.64 43.26
C ASP A 147 28.33 3.23 43.80
N THR A 148 28.60 2.26 42.92
CA THR A 148 28.73 0.84 43.27
C THR A 148 30.03 0.50 44.04
N ALA A 149 31.02 1.40 44.03
CA ALA A 149 32.27 1.24 44.79
C ALA A 149 32.14 1.70 46.24
N SER A 150 31.43 2.80 46.50
CA SER A 150 31.16 3.33 47.85
C SER A 150 29.83 2.87 48.43
N ASN A 151 28.93 2.36 47.58
CA ASN A 151 27.53 2.03 47.86
C ASN A 151 26.70 3.24 48.34
N GLU A 152 27.13 4.46 48.01
CA GLU A 152 26.44 5.71 48.32
C GLU A 152 25.53 6.15 47.17
N LEU A 153 24.39 6.77 47.50
CA LEU A 153 23.48 7.40 46.54
C LEU A 153 23.89 8.86 46.34
N VAL A 154 24.30 9.19 45.13
CA VAL A 154 24.82 10.50 44.74
C VAL A 154 23.80 11.20 43.83
N PRO A 155 23.43 12.46 44.11
CA PRO A 155 22.61 13.27 43.21
C PRO A 155 23.20 13.40 41.80
N LEU A 156 22.36 13.50 40.77
CA LEU A 156 22.81 13.49 39.36
C LEU A 156 23.73 14.67 39.00
N ASP A 157 23.55 15.83 39.62
CA ASP A 157 24.44 17.00 39.51
C ASP A 157 25.86 16.69 40.00
N VAL A 158 25.98 16.10 41.19
CA VAL A 158 27.26 15.67 41.74
C VAL A 158 27.85 14.51 40.92
N ALA A 159 27.01 13.65 40.35
CA ALA A 159 27.45 12.56 39.48
C ALA A 159 28.04 13.07 38.15
N VAL A 160 27.48 14.14 37.56
CA VAL A 160 28.08 14.81 36.39
C VAL A 160 29.44 15.42 36.76
N GLU A 161 29.55 16.11 37.90
CA GLU A 161 30.83 16.69 38.36
C GLU A 161 31.92 15.63 38.59
N LYS A 162 31.53 14.45 39.08
CA LYS A 162 32.42 13.30 39.30
C LYS A 162 32.68 12.45 38.03
N ASN A 163 32.19 12.87 36.85
CA ASN A 163 32.27 12.11 35.59
C ASN A 163 31.71 10.67 35.70
N LEU A 164 30.62 10.49 36.47
CA LEU A 164 29.92 9.22 36.62
C LEU A 164 28.79 9.04 35.59
N MET A 165 28.54 10.05 34.76
CA MET A 165 27.61 10.00 33.63
C MET A 165 28.26 10.63 32.41
N ASP A 166 27.96 10.10 31.24
CA ASP A 166 28.53 10.54 29.97
C ASP A 166 27.47 10.51 28.87
N THR A 167 27.59 11.42 27.91
CA THR A 167 26.80 11.38 26.69
C THR A 167 27.55 10.55 25.65
N LYS A 168 26.91 9.51 25.12
CA LYS A 168 27.49 8.64 24.09
C LYS A 168 27.92 9.49 22.87
N HIS A 169 29.22 9.69 22.72
CA HIS A 169 29.78 10.33 21.55
C HIS A 169 29.60 9.44 20.32
N VAL A 170 28.97 9.98 19.27
CA VAL A 170 28.85 9.29 17.98
C VAL A 170 30.20 9.41 17.27
N THR A 171 30.98 8.34 17.23
CA THR A 171 32.15 8.23 16.37
C THR A 171 31.68 8.21 14.91
N HIS A 172 32.03 9.23 14.13
CA HIS A 172 31.75 9.29 12.70
C HIS A 172 32.84 8.57 11.90
N SER A 173 32.50 8.00 10.73
CA SER A 173 33.53 7.54 9.80
C SER A 173 34.17 8.75 9.11
N LEU A 174 35.46 8.65 8.72
CA LEU A 174 36.17 9.74 8.03
C LEU A 174 35.39 10.26 6.80
N ILE A 175 34.70 9.36 6.09
CA ILE A 175 33.89 9.70 4.90
C ILE A 175 32.64 10.49 5.25
N ASP A 176 31.97 10.21 6.38
CA ASP A 176 30.77 10.94 6.80
C ASP A 176 31.10 12.40 7.16
N VAL A 177 32.27 12.61 7.77
CA VAL A 177 32.78 13.94 8.12
C VAL A 177 33.18 14.73 6.86
N LEU A 178 33.84 14.07 5.90
CA LEU A 178 34.21 14.65 4.60
C LEU A 178 32.98 14.98 3.73
N SER A 179 31.96 14.11 3.72
CA SER A 179 30.74 14.28 2.94
C SER A 179 29.83 15.40 3.46
N ARG A 180 29.86 15.65 4.78
CA ARG A 180 29.11 16.73 5.44
C ARG A 180 29.76 18.11 5.31
N LYS A 181 30.88 18.24 4.58
CA LYS A 181 31.69 19.47 4.47
C LYS A 181 32.13 20.07 5.83
N LEU A 182 32.08 19.32 6.92
CA LEU A 182 32.46 19.81 8.26
C LEU A 182 33.95 20.17 8.35
N LEU A 183 34.78 19.60 7.48
CA LEU A 183 36.22 19.86 7.43
C LEU A 183 36.62 21.02 6.51
N LEU A 184 35.70 21.61 5.73
CA LEU A 184 36.06 22.65 4.75
C LEU A 184 34.99 23.77 4.62
N GLU A 185 35.42 24.94 5.10
CA GLU A 185 35.12 26.33 4.68
C GLU A 185 34.04 27.20 5.37
N ASP A 186 33.14 26.72 6.23
CA ASP A 186 32.09 27.61 6.81
C ASP A 186 31.97 27.63 8.35
N ALA A 187 32.99 27.22 9.11
CA ALA A 187 33.01 27.37 10.57
C ALA A 187 34.15 28.26 11.04
N SER A 188 33.87 29.11 12.03
CA SER A 188 34.77 30.13 12.61
C SER A 188 36.12 29.62 13.15
N THR A 189 36.38 28.31 13.13
CA THR A 189 37.67 27.67 13.45
C THR A 189 37.82 26.34 12.67
N PRO A 190 38.86 26.14 11.84
CA PRO A 190 39.07 24.86 11.15
C PRO A 190 39.55 23.79 12.15
N VAL A 191 38.82 22.68 12.25
CA VAL A 191 39.22 21.51 13.06
C VAL A 191 40.11 20.62 12.20
N THR A 192 41.32 20.29 12.66
CA THR A 192 42.23 19.39 11.93
C THR A 192 41.84 17.92 12.12
N LEU A 193 42.26 17.05 11.19
CA LEU A 193 42.04 15.60 11.30
C LEU A 193 42.65 15.03 12.59
N GLU A 194 43.82 15.52 13.00
CA GLU A 194 44.45 15.20 14.29
C GLU A 194 43.56 15.56 15.50
N GLN A 195 42.93 16.75 15.49
CA GLN A 195 42.04 17.18 16.58
C GLN A 195 40.74 16.36 16.62
N ALA A 196 40.18 16.01 15.47
CA ALA A 196 38.97 15.19 15.38
C ALA A 196 39.23 13.72 15.83
N ILE A 197 40.41 13.17 15.52
CA ILE A 197 40.84 11.86 16.03
C ILE A 197 41.09 11.93 17.54
N ALA A 198 41.76 12.98 18.04
CA ALA A 198 42.06 13.13 19.47
C ALA A 198 40.81 13.32 20.34
N LYS A 199 39.74 13.92 19.79
CA LYS A 199 38.43 14.04 20.44
C LYS A 199 37.57 12.77 20.38
N GLY A 200 38.03 11.73 19.68
CA GLY A 200 37.25 10.51 19.47
C GLY A 200 36.06 10.68 18.52
N GLU A 201 36.03 11.75 17.72
CA GLU A 201 34.95 12.01 16.76
C GLU A 201 35.09 11.16 15.48
N ILE A 202 36.29 10.64 15.19
CA ILE A 202 36.57 9.84 13.99
C ILE A 202 37.10 8.44 14.37
N SER A 203 36.49 7.39 13.83
CA SER A 203 36.98 6.01 13.96
C SER A 203 38.29 5.82 13.17
N THR A 204 39.35 5.39 13.85
CA THR A 204 40.64 5.10 13.21
C THR A 204 40.80 3.64 12.75
N ASN A 205 39.85 2.77 13.10
CA ASN A 205 39.91 1.34 12.78
C ASN A 205 39.30 0.99 11.41
N ASP A 206 38.60 1.94 10.78
CA ASP A 206 37.90 1.71 9.51
C ASP A 206 38.91 1.46 8.37
N LEU A 207 38.68 0.43 7.54
CA LEU A 207 39.47 0.12 6.34
C LEU A 207 39.11 1.09 5.21
N ILE A 208 39.83 2.21 5.14
CA ILE A 208 39.46 3.34 4.27
C ILE A 208 40.56 3.79 3.31
N VAL A 209 41.84 3.47 3.56
CA VAL A 209 42.94 3.96 2.73
C VAL A 209 43.46 2.84 1.84
N ARG A 210 43.47 3.05 0.53
CA ARG A 210 44.03 2.11 -0.44
C ARG A 210 45.48 2.44 -0.72
N ASP A 211 46.38 1.50 -0.48
CA ASP A 211 47.77 1.59 -0.90
C ASP A 211 47.90 1.19 -2.38
N PRO A 212 48.31 2.11 -3.28
CA PRO A 212 48.44 1.82 -4.72
C PRO A 212 49.54 0.82 -5.07
N LYS A 213 50.58 0.69 -4.24
CA LYS A 213 51.69 -0.27 -4.47
C LYS A 213 51.29 -1.70 -4.15
N SER A 214 50.64 -1.94 -3.00
CA SER A 214 50.19 -3.28 -2.60
C SER A 214 48.80 -3.64 -3.16
N GLY A 215 48.00 -2.64 -3.54
CA GLY A 215 46.60 -2.81 -3.92
C GLY A 215 45.68 -3.19 -2.75
N THR A 216 46.16 -3.13 -1.51
CA THR A 216 45.39 -3.44 -0.30
C THR A 216 44.73 -2.20 0.29
N VAL A 217 43.59 -2.39 0.98
CA VAL A 217 42.93 -1.34 1.76
C VAL A 217 43.27 -1.57 3.22
N ILE A 218 43.84 -0.56 3.87
CA ILE A 218 44.31 -0.58 5.25
C ILE A 218 43.49 0.39 6.12
N SER A 219 43.60 0.26 7.44
CA SER A 219 42.86 1.12 8.37
C SER A 219 43.44 2.53 8.41
N LEU A 220 42.65 3.52 8.85
CA LEU A 220 43.16 4.89 9.05
C LEU A 220 44.36 4.92 10.01
N ALA A 221 44.31 4.15 11.10
CA ALA A 221 45.40 4.03 12.07
C ALA A 221 46.67 3.46 11.42
N GLU A 222 46.53 2.46 10.56
CA GLU A 222 47.66 1.84 9.87
C GLU A 222 48.21 2.73 8.76
N ALA A 223 47.36 3.47 8.06
CA ALA A 223 47.75 4.44 7.06
C ALA A 223 48.52 5.63 7.64
N ILE A 224 48.16 6.07 8.85
CA ILE A 224 48.90 7.09 9.59
C ILE A 224 50.28 6.54 10.00
N ARG A 225 50.35 5.30 10.50
CA ARG A 225 51.63 4.65 10.85
C ARG A 225 52.54 4.41 9.65
N SER A 226 51.96 4.14 8.47
CA SER A 226 52.70 3.89 7.24
C SER A 226 52.95 5.16 6.42
N GLU A 227 52.74 6.35 6.99
CA GLU A 227 52.93 7.67 6.36
C GLU A 227 52.12 7.88 5.06
N LEU A 228 51.06 7.11 4.86
CA LEU A 228 50.13 7.28 3.72
C LEU A 228 49.10 8.37 3.98
N VAL A 229 48.84 8.70 5.25
CA VAL A 229 47.96 9.81 5.67
C VAL A 229 48.70 10.67 6.68
N ASP A 230 48.80 11.96 6.40
CA ASP A 230 49.26 12.96 7.35
C ASP A 230 48.06 13.56 8.11
N PRO A 231 47.87 13.24 9.41
CA PRO A 231 46.76 13.76 10.20
C PRO A 231 46.88 15.25 10.55
N LYS A 232 48.08 15.84 10.46
CA LYS A 232 48.33 17.27 10.72
C LYS A 232 48.01 18.12 9.50
N ALA A 233 48.53 17.69 8.34
CA ALA A 233 48.29 18.38 7.08
C ALA A 233 46.92 18.04 6.46
N GLY A 234 46.26 16.96 6.90
CA GLY A 234 45.01 16.49 6.30
C GLY A 234 45.19 16.03 4.86
N ALA A 235 46.32 15.37 4.56
CA ALA A 235 46.72 14.99 3.22
C ALA A 235 47.00 13.49 3.11
N VAL A 236 46.74 12.93 1.93
CA VAL A 236 47.03 11.53 1.59
C VAL A 236 48.18 11.50 0.59
N VAL A 237 49.17 10.65 0.84
CA VAL A 237 50.33 10.44 -0.04
C VAL A 237 50.08 9.21 -0.89
N ASP A 238 50.08 9.38 -2.21
CA ASP A 238 50.06 8.28 -3.15
C ASP A 238 51.41 7.54 -3.09
N SER A 239 51.40 6.30 -2.62
CA SER A 239 52.62 5.50 -2.47
C SER A 239 53.30 5.18 -3.81
N ALA A 240 52.56 5.14 -4.93
CA ALA A 240 53.10 4.82 -6.26
C ALA A 240 53.73 6.04 -6.94
N SER A 241 53.14 7.23 -6.79
CA SER A 241 53.61 8.46 -7.46
C SER A 241 54.37 9.43 -6.55
N GLY A 242 54.28 9.27 -5.22
CA GLY A 242 54.86 10.18 -4.23
C GLY A 242 54.14 11.51 -4.10
N LEU A 243 53.00 11.71 -4.77
CA LEU A 243 52.23 12.95 -4.73
C LEU A 243 51.34 13.00 -3.48
N SER A 244 51.45 14.09 -2.73
CA SER A 244 50.55 14.43 -1.62
C SER A 244 49.36 15.22 -2.13
N MET A 245 48.15 14.86 -1.72
CA MET A 245 46.90 15.53 -2.11
C MET A 245 45.93 15.64 -0.93
N GLY A 246 44.97 16.58 -1.00
CA GLY A 246 43.97 16.74 0.05
C GLY A 246 43.00 15.56 0.14
N LEU A 247 42.37 15.34 1.30
CA LEU A 247 41.43 14.23 1.53
C LEU A 247 40.28 14.16 0.49
N ALA A 248 39.75 15.31 0.06
CA ALA A 248 38.71 15.36 -0.97
C ALA A 248 39.21 14.88 -2.34
N GLU A 249 40.40 15.33 -2.75
CA GLU A 249 41.02 14.91 -4.00
C GLU A 249 41.46 13.43 -3.95
N ALA A 250 41.91 12.95 -2.79
CA ALA A 250 42.23 11.55 -2.56
C ALA A 250 40.99 10.64 -2.66
N MET A 251 39.80 11.15 -2.30
CA MET A 251 38.53 10.46 -2.49
C MET A 251 38.17 10.38 -3.97
N ASP A 252 38.30 11.48 -4.72
CA ASP A 252 38.02 11.52 -6.16
C ASP A 252 38.96 10.61 -6.97
N ARG A 253 40.22 10.47 -6.51
CA ARG A 253 41.21 9.56 -7.11
C ARG A 253 41.14 8.11 -6.60
N GLY A 254 40.23 7.81 -5.67
CA GLY A 254 40.02 6.45 -5.14
C GLY A 254 41.14 5.92 -4.25
N LEU A 255 41.96 6.80 -3.68
CA LEU A 255 42.95 6.49 -2.63
C LEU A 255 42.27 6.39 -1.26
N ILE A 256 41.22 7.19 -1.03
CA ILE A 256 40.28 6.98 0.07
C ILE A 256 39.08 6.23 -0.49
N VAL A 257 38.96 4.97 -0.11
CA VAL A 257 37.85 4.12 -0.52
C VAL A 257 36.76 4.26 0.53
N ALA A 258 35.59 4.72 0.10
CA ALA A 258 34.41 4.68 0.94
C ALA A 258 34.24 3.24 1.45
N SER A 259 34.23 3.04 2.77
CA SER A 259 33.84 1.77 3.42
C SER A 259 32.37 1.48 3.09
N LYS A 260 32.06 1.20 1.83
CA LYS A 260 30.79 0.60 1.44
C LYS A 260 30.82 -0.78 2.04
N ARG A 261 29.84 -1.05 2.92
CA ARG A 261 29.57 -2.35 3.53
C ARG A 261 29.87 -3.45 2.51
N ARG A 262 30.71 -4.43 2.89
CA ARG A 262 30.98 -5.62 2.06
C ARG A 262 29.64 -6.16 1.56
N CYS A 263 29.50 -6.39 0.26
CA CYS A 263 28.24 -6.94 -0.24
C CYS A 263 28.23 -8.44 0.08
N SER A 264 27.15 -8.93 0.71
CA SER A 264 27.05 -10.36 0.98
C SER A 264 27.07 -11.14 -0.35
N LEU A 265 27.64 -12.34 -0.34
CA LEU A 265 27.62 -13.23 -1.50
C LEU A 265 26.22 -13.35 -2.14
N PRO A 266 25.14 -13.64 -1.39
CA PRO A 266 23.78 -13.70 -1.95
C PRO A 266 23.30 -12.36 -2.50
N ASP A 267 23.60 -11.22 -1.84
CA ASP A 267 23.24 -9.90 -2.39
C ASP A 267 23.87 -9.65 -3.76
N ALA A 268 25.14 -10.02 -3.93
CA ALA A 268 25.83 -9.83 -5.20
C ALA A 268 25.28 -10.74 -6.31
N VAL A 269 24.95 -11.99 -5.98
CA VAL A 269 24.32 -12.93 -6.93
C VAL A 269 22.97 -12.40 -7.39
N TYR A 270 22.14 -11.97 -6.44
CA TYR A 270 20.77 -11.61 -6.71
C TYR A 270 20.57 -10.20 -7.29
N ARG A 271 21.49 -9.27 -7.02
CA ARG A 271 21.56 -7.95 -7.69
C ARG A 271 22.07 -8.03 -9.14
N GLY A 272 22.38 -9.22 -9.64
CA GLY A 272 22.86 -9.44 -11.00
C GLY A 272 24.32 -9.04 -11.21
N LEU A 273 25.10 -8.90 -10.13
CA LEU A 273 26.54 -8.67 -10.23
C LEU A 273 27.28 -9.97 -10.56
N TYR A 274 26.66 -11.13 -10.35
CA TYR A 274 27.16 -12.43 -10.73
C TYR A 274 26.67 -12.83 -12.12
N ASP A 275 27.58 -13.28 -12.98
CA ASP A 275 27.25 -13.89 -14.28
C ASP A 275 27.28 -15.42 -14.17
N PRO A 276 26.12 -16.11 -14.25
CA PRO A 276 26.05 -17.58 -14.11
C PRO A 276 26.85 -18.35 -15.17
N LYS A 277 27.08 -17.77 -16.36
CA LYS A 277 27.81 -18.45 -17.44
C LYS A 277 29.31 -18.46 -17.22
N SER A 278 29.85 -17.36 -16.67
CA SER A 278 31.28 -17.16 -16.48
C SER A 278 31.74 -17.41 -15.04
N GLY A 279 30.82 -17.41 -14.07
CA GLY A 279 31.13 -17.56 -12.66
C GLY A 279 31.82 -16.35 -12.04
N GLN A 280 31.82 -15.21 -12.74
CA GLN A 280 32.52 -13.99 -12.35
C GLN A 280 31.56 -12.94 -11.80
N PHE A 281 32.09 -12.10 -10.92
CA PHE A 281 31.41 -10.94 -10.36
C PHE A 281 31.87 -9.66 -11.04
N SER A 282 30.94 -8.76 -11.37
CA SER A 282 31.20 -7.38 -11.73
C SER A 282 31.22 -6.50 -10.48
N SER A 283 32.19 -5.60 -10.38
CA SER A 283 32.19 -4.58 -9.33
C SER A 283 31.08 -3.56 -9.56
N THR A 284 30.49 -3.06 -8.47
CA THR A 284 29.50 -1.95 -8.52
C THR A 284 30.15 -0.60 -8.83
N THR A 285 31.47 -0.51 -8.67
CA THR A 285 32.27 0.71 -8.83
C THR A 285 33.12 0.67 -10.10
N THR A 286 33.45 -0.52 -10.61
CA THR A 286 34.28 -0.68 -11.81
C THR A 286 33.67 -1.73 -12.75
N PRO A 287 33.76 -1.55 -14.08
CA PRO A 287 33.30 -2.55 -15.05
C PRO A 287 34.21 -3.81 -15.10
N GLU A 288 35.21 -3.92 -14.22
CA GLU A 288 36.11 -5.08 -14.14
C GLU A 288 35.32 -6.31 -13.64
N ARG A 289 35.34 -7.38 -14.45
CA ARG A 289 34.86 -8.70 -14.02
C ARG A 289 35.98 -9.45 -13.31
N MET A 290 35.64 -10.16 -12.24
CA MET A 290 36.61 -10.88 -11.42
C MET A 290 36.03 -12.15 -10.82
N SER A 291 36.86 -13.17 -10.63
CA SER A 291 36.47 -14.41 -9.93
C SER A 291 36.03 -14.14 -8.48
N THR A 292 35.19 -15.01 -7.92
CA THR A 292 34.77 -14.94 -6.51
C THR A 292 35.96 -14.86 -5.55
N GLU A 293 37.01 -15.66 -5.77
CA GLU A 293 38.23 -15.64 -4.94
C GLU A 293 38.85 -14.24 -4.85
N ARG A 294 39.00 -13.55 -5.99
CA ARG A 294 39.57 -12.21 -6.06
C ARG A 294 38.64 -11.17 -5.43
N ALA A 295 37.32 -11.33 -5.58
CA ALA A 295 36.32 -10.42 -5.01
C ALA A 295 36.26 -10.50 -3.47
N ILE A 296 36.37 -11.70 -2.90
CA ILE A 296 36.49 -11.91 -1.45
C ILE A 296 37.81 -11.31 -0.94
N ARG A 297 38.95 -11.59 -1.60
CA ARG A 297 40.27 -11.04 -1.20
C ARG A 297 40.34 -9.52 -1.24
N ARG A 298 39.65 -8.87 -2.19
CA ARG A 298 39.54 -7.39 -2.25
C ARG A 298 38.56 -6.82 -1.22
N GLY A 299 37.90 -7.64 -0.42
CA GLY A 299 36.89 -7.21 0.56
C GLY A 299 35.60 -6.69 -0.09
N LEU A 300 35.36 -6.99 -1.37
CA LEU A 300 34.13 -6.59 -2.07
C LEU A 300 32.97 -7.52 -1.69
N LEU A 301 33.24 -8.82 -1.56
CA LEU A 301 32.27 -9.84 -1.17
C LEU A 301 32.50 -10.33 0.26
N ASP A 302 31.40 -10.51 0.98
CA ASP A 302 31.37 -11.17 2.29
C ASP A 302 30.64 -12.53 2.21
N PRO A 303 31.37 -13.65 2.29
CA PRO A 303 30.80 -14.99 2.34
C PRO A 303 30.36 -15.44 3.74
N GLU A 304 30.69 -14.73 4.83
CA GLU A 304 30.54 -15.23 6.21
C GLU A 304 29.09 -15.54 6.61
N SER A 305 28.11 -14.92 5.94
CA SER A 305 26.69 -15.17 6.14
C SER A 305 26.16 -16.37 5.35
N THR A 306 26.99 -17.08 4.60
CA THR A 306 26.55 -18.19 3.74
C THR A 306 27.01 -19.53 4.29
N ILE A 307 26.09 -20.50 4.35
CA ILE A 307 26.39 -21.89 4.66
C ILE A 307 26.14 -22.78 3.44
N VAL A 308 26.87 -23.87 3.36
CA VAL A 308 26.80 -24.87 2.30
C VAL A 308 26.14 -26.13 2.83
N THR A 309 25.07 -26.59 2.18
CA THR A 309 24.33 -27.80 2.54
C THR A 309 24.43 -28.82 1.41
N VAL A 310 25.23 -29.87 1.60
CA VAL A 310 25.45 -30.96 0.62
C VAL A 310 25.43 -32.29 1.37
N GLY A 311 24.61 -33.25 0.94
CA GLY A 311 24.49 -34.60 1.52
C GLY A 311 24.00 -34.59 2.97
N GLY A 312 23.12 -33.63 3.33
CA GLY A 312 22.67 -33.40 4.70
C GLY A 312 23.76 -32.87 5.64
N LYS A 313 24.93 -32.47 5.12
CA LYS A 313 26.01 -31.84 5.87
C LYS A 313 26.01 -30.33 5.62
N ILE A 314 25.89 -29.59 6.71
CA ILE A 314 26.06 -28.13 6.74
C ILE A 314 27.50 -27.81 7.09
N VAL A 315 28.12 -27.00 6.24
CA VAL A 315 29.52 -26.59 6.30
C VAL A 315 29.58 -25.07 6.08
N PRO A 316 30.38 -24.31 6.84
CA PRO A 316 30.69 -22.91 6.53
C PRO A 316 31.23 -22.74 5.11
N PHE A 317 30.96 -21.60 4.48
CA PHE A 317 31.42 -21.34 3.11
C PHE A 317 32.93 -21.50 2.97
N GLU A 318 33.73 -20.94 3.88
CA GLU A 318 35.19 -21.02 3.88
C GLU A 318 35.69 -22.47 3.91
N LEU A 319 35.13 -23.28 4.82
CA LEU A 319 35.52 -24.68 4.96
C LEU A 319 35.08 -25.51 3.76
N ALA A 320 34.00 -25.13 3.08
CA ALA A 320 33.57 -25.76 1.84
C ALA A 320 34.50 -25.46 0.64
N ILE A 321 35.23 -24.32 0.67
CA ILE A 321 36.29 -24.02 -0.29
C ILE A 321 37.47 -24.97 -0.07
N GLU A 322 37.90 -25.14 1.18
CA GLU A 322 39.01 -26.02 1.55
C GLU A 322 38.71 -27.49 1.19
N ASN A 323 37.48 -27.93 1.41
CA ASN A 323 37.01 -29.27 1.07
C ASN A 323 36.79 -29.50 -0.44
N GLY A 324 36.89 -28.45 -1.26
CA GLY A 324 36.70 -28.53 -2.71
C GLY A 324 35.24 -28.71 -3.17
N THR A 325 34.28 -28.57 -2.25
CA THR A 325 32.84 -28.55 -2.57
C THR A 325 32.47 -27.27 -3.31
N VAL A 326 33.07 -26.14 -2.92
CA VAL A 326 32.90 -24.84 -3.55
C VAL A 326 34.16 -24.46 -4.33
N ASP A 327 34.00 -24.21 -5.63
CA ASP A 327 35.06 -23.69 -6.51
C ASP A 327 34.88 -22.19 -6.72
N VAL A 328 35.61 -21.39 -5.93
CA VAL A 328 35.59 -19.91 -5.99
C VAL A 328 36.29 -19.31 -7.20
N ARG A 329 37.03 -20.11 -7.98
CA ARG A 329 37.64 -19.65 -9.24
C ARG A 329 36.64 -19.73 -10.37
N ARG A 330 35.84 -20.80 -10.38
CA ARG A 330 34.78 -21.04 -11.35
C ARG A 330 33.41 -20.51 -10.95
N GLY A 331 33.22 -20.13 -9.69
CA GLY A 331 31.92 -19.66 -9.17
C GLY A 331 30.87 -20.79 -9.08
N THR A 332 31.30 -22.03 -8.84
CA THR A 332 30.40 -23.21 -8.86
C THR A 332 30.49 -24.01 -7.58
N ILE A 333 29.40 -24.70 -7.22
CA ILE A 333 29.33 -25.71 -6.16
C ILE A 333 29.17 -27.10 -6.79
N ARG A 334 29.59 -28.16 -6.08
CA ARG A 334 29.25 -29.55 -6.41
C ARG A 334 28.08 -30.03 -5.57
N ASP A 335 27.08 -30.63 -6.19
CA ASP A 335 25.97 -31.29 -5.50
C ASP A 335 26.34 -32.71 -5.02
N ASP A 336 25.36 -33.40 -4.46
CA ASP A 336 25.47 -34.77 -3.92
C ASP A 336 25.86 -35.80 -5.00
N GLU A 337 25.49 -35.55 -6.26
CA GLU A 337 25.82 -36.38 -7.42
C GLU A 337 27.17 -35.99 -8.05
N GLY A 338 27.83 -34.94 -7.53
CA GLY A 338 29.09 -34.40 -8.03
C GLY A 338 28.94 -33.52 -9.28
N VAL A 339 27.72 -33.19 -9.67
CA VAL A 339 27.40 -32.26 -10.75
C VAL A 339 27.74 -30.84 -10.30
N ARG A 340 28.31 -30.06 -11.22
CA ARG A 340 28.66 -28.67 -10.97
C ARG A 340 27.48 -27.76 -11.24
N ILE A 341 27.17 -26.91 -10.29
CA ILE A 341 26.06 -25.98 -10.31
C ILE A 341 26.59 -24.58 -10.03
N ASP A 342 26.08 -23.55 -10.71
CA ASP A 342 26.49 -22.17 -10.48
C ASP A 342 25.88 -21.60 -9.18
N PHE A 343 26.43 -20.53 -8.62
CA PHE A 343 25.94 -20.01 -7.34
C PHE A 343 24.47 -19.57 -7.33
N ARG A 344 23.94 -19.07 -8.46
CA ARG A 344 22.53 -18.66 -8.51
C ARG A 344 21.62 -19.88 -8.37
N GLU A 345 21.87 -20.90 -9.16
CA GLU A 345 21.14 -22.17 -9.08
C GLU A 345 21.38 -22.87 -7.73
N ALA A 346 22.56 -22.72 -7.13
CA ALA A 346 22.87 -23.27 -5.80
C ALA A 346 22.03 -22.65 -4.68
N PHE A 347 21.83 -21.32 -4.68
CA PHE A 347 20.92 -20.67 -3.74
C PHE A 347 19.46 -21.10 -3.99
N ASP A 348 19.07 -21.21 -5.26
CA ASP A 348 17.70 -21.61 -5.63
C ASP A 348 17.38 -23.07 -5.26
N ARG A 349 18.39 -23.96 -5.22
CA ARG A 349 18.28 -25.34 -4.72
C ARG A 349 18.44 -25.48 -3.20
N GLY A 350 18.74 -24.39 -2.49
CA GLY A 350 19.05 -24.43 -1.06
C GLY A 350 20.38 -25.11 -0.71
N LEU A 351 21.28 -25.32 -1.69
CA LEU A 351 22.65 -25.78 -1.46
C LEU A 351 23.50 -24.68 -0.83
N LEU A 352 23.23 -23.42 -1.19
CA LEU A 352 23.73 -22.24 -0.49
C LEU A 352 22.58 -21.57 0.27
N VAL A 353 22.78 -21.29 1.55
CA VAL A 353 21.74 -20.68 2.40
C VAL A 353 22.32 -19.45 3.10
N GLU A 354 21.65 -18.32 2.98
CA GLU A 354 21.99 -17.10 3.73
C GLU A 354 21.47 -17.21 5.17
N VAL A 355 22.32 -16.87 6.13
CA VAL A 355 22.04 -16.90 7.56
C VAL A 355 22.34 -15.53 8.15
N ARG A 356 21.30 -14.89 8.71
CA ARG A 356 21.41 -13.58 9.38
C ARG A 356 21.23 -13.76 10.87
N LYS A 357 22.21 -13.27 11.65
CA LYS A 357 22.13 -13.30 13.11
C LYS A 357 21.42 -12.03 13.63
N PRO A 358 20.58 -12.11 14.67
CA PRO A 358 20.11 -13.34 15.33
C PRO A 358 19.05 -14.07 14.50
N ILE A 359 19.06 -15.40 14.54
CA ILE A 359 18.17 -16.29 13.77
C ILE A 359 16.99 -16.70 14.66
N GLY A 360 15.77 -16.75 14.12
CA GLY A 360 14.62 -17.32 14.83
C GLY A 360 14.81 -18.81 15.11
N LEU A 361 14.23 -19.33 16.20
CA LEU A 361 14.40 -20.75 16.54
C LEU A 361 13.80 -21.66 15.45
N SER A 362 12.65 -21.32 14.88
CA SER A 362 12.05 -22.10 13.78
C SER A 362 12.87 -22.01 12.50
N GLU A 363 13.40 -20.82 12.18
CA GLU A 363 14.27 -20.61 11.02
C GLU A 363 15.54 -21.47 11.11
N ALA A 364 16.11 -21.61 12.31
CA ALA A 364 17.27 -22.48 12.53
C ALA A 364 16.96 -23.97 12.29
N VAL A 365 15.73 -24.41 12.61
CA VAL A 365 15.26 -25.78 12.31
C VAL A 365 15.06 -25.95 10.80
N LEU A 366 14.38 -25.00 10.15
CA LEU A 366 14.05 -25.05 8.72
C LEU A 366 15.30 -24.96 7.82
N LYS A 367 16.28 -24.14 8.19
CA LYS A 367 17.58 -24.02 7.48
C LYS A 367 18.56 -25.15 7.82
N GLY A 368 18.15 -26.11 8.65
CA GLY A 368 18.94 -27.27 9.08
C GLY A 368 20.09 -26.95 10.05
N ILE A 369 20.24 -25.70 10.47
CA ILE A 369 21.29 -25.22 11.39
C ILE A 369 21.21 -25.99 12.71
N TYR A 370 20.00 -26.35 13.14
CA TYR A 370 19.73 -27.27 14.23
C TYR A 370 19.87 -28.73 13.79
N ARG A 371 20.71 -29.51 14.50
CA ARG A 371 20.90 -30.94 14.28
C ARG A 371 20.09 -31.75 15.28
N GLU A 372 19.02 -32.39 14.81
CA GLU A 372 18.11 -33.19 15.66
C GLU A 372 18.82 -34.33 16.41
N GLY A 373 19.75 -35.03 15.75
CA GLY A 373 20.40 -36.21 16.33
C GLY A 373 21.26 -35.94 17.59
N ASN A 374 21.67 -34.70 17.83
CA ASN A 374 22.44 -34.33 19.02
C ASN A 374 22.01 -33.03 19.68
N GLY A 375 20.94 -32.38 19.19
CA GLY A 375 20.39 -31.16 19.79
C GLY A 375 21.28 -29.92 19.67
N LYS A 376 22.24 -29.88 18.74
CA LYS A 376 23.21 -28.77 18.63
C LYS A 376 22.99 -27.88 17.42
N PHE A 377 23.39 -26.61 17.55
CA PHE A 377 23.34 -25.60 16.50
C PHE A 377 24.72 -25.44 15.85
N VAL A 378 24.77 -25.35 14.52
CA VAL A 378 26.02 -25.11 13.79
C VAL A 378 26.23 -23.61 13.61
N GLU A 379 27.32 -23.06 14.14
CA GLU A 379 27.66 -21.66 13.90
C GLU A 379 28.09 -21.44 12.42
N PRO A 380 27.44 -20.52 11.67
CA PRO A 380 27.72 -20.31 10.25
C PRO A 380 29.17 -19.96 9.90
N LYS A 381 29.84 -19.19 10.76
CA LYS A 381 31.22 -18.70 10.52
C LYS A 381 32.29 -19.74 10.81
N THR A 382 32.16 -20.46 11.92
CA THR A 382 33.22 -21.34 12.44
C THR A 382 32.92 -22.82 12.23
N GLY A 383 31.66 -23.17 11.96
CA GLY A 383 31.19 -24.56 11.92
C GLY A 383 31.14 -25.23 13.29
N LYS A 384 31.40 -24.49 14.38
CA LYS A 384 31.34 -25.04 15.75
C LYS A 384 29.92 -25.44 16.10
N LYS A 385 29.80 -26.56 16.80
CA LYS A 385 28.52 -27.08 17.31
C LYS A 385 28.27 -26.53 18.71
N LEU A 386 27.28 -25.65 18.83
CA LEU A 386 26.90 -24.96 20.05
C LEU A 386 25.66 -25.63 20.68
N THR A 387 25.56 -25.61 22.00
CA THR A 387 24.30 -25.89 22.71
C THR A 387 23.34 -24.71 22.57
N LEU A 388 22.07 -24.84 22.99
CA LEU A 388 21.11 -23.74 22.92
C LEU A 388 21.59 -22.54 23.76
N ASP A 389 22.10 -22.80 24.97
CA ASP A 389 22.65 -21.75 25.85
C ASP A 389 23.80 -20.98 25.19
N GLN A 390 24.73 -21.71 24.59
CA GLN A 390 25.87 -21.11 23.90
C GLN A 390 25.42 -20.34 22.65
N ALA A 391 24.43 -20.85 21.93
CA ALA A 391 23.89 -20.20 20.75
C ALA A 391 23.18 -18.87 21.09
N ILE A 392 22.45 -18.84 22.20
CA ILE A 392 21.83 -17.61 22.73
C ILE A 392 22.91 -16.62 23.19
N ALA A 393 23.88 -17.08 24.00
CA ALA A 393 24.96 -16.22 24.50
C ALA A 393 25.81 -15.59 23.38
N CYS A 394 26.05 -16.33 22.29
CA CYS A 394 26.75 -15.85 21.10
C CYS A 394 25.84 -15.09 20.10
N LYS A 395 24.59 -14.77 20.46
CA LYS A 395 23.60 -14.08 19.62
C LYS A 395 23.32 -14.76 18.28
N LEU A 396 23.47 -16.09 18.23
CA LEU A 396 23.12 -16.90 17.06
C LEU A 396 21.60 -17.07 16.96
N ILE A 397 20.94 -17.35 18.09
CA ILE A 397 19.49 -17.54 18.20
C ILE A 397 18.85 -16.33 18.90
N ASP A 398 17.69 -15.88 18.42
CA ASP A 398 16.86 -14.85 19.03
C ASP A 398 16.06 -15.42 20.22
N PRO A 399 16.33 -14.98 21.47
CA PRO A 399 15.67 -15.49 22.67
C PRO A 399 14.16 -15.22 22.74
N HIS A 400 13.66 -14.21 22.01
CA HIS A 400 12.26 -13.78 22.07
C HIS A 400 11.46 -14.16 20.81
N SER A 401 11.95 -15.13 20.03
CA SER A 401 11.31 -15.54 18.77
C SER A 401 10.10 -16.47 18.95
N VAL A 402 9.98 -17.14 20.09
CA VAL A 402 9.07 -18.29 20.27
C VAL A 402 7.94 -18.00 21.25
N GLN A 403 6.81 -18.64 21.02
CA GLN A 403 5.67 -18.77 21.91
C GLN A 403 5.46 -20.24 22.25
N VAL A 404 4.90 -20.48 23.43
CA VAL A 404 4.49 -21.80 23.90
C VAL A 404 2.97 -21.88 24.01
N ARG A 405 2.40 -23.00 23.59
CA ARG A 405 0.98 -23.28 23.76
C ARG A 405 0.69 -23.67 25.20
N ASP A 406 -0.18 -22.91 25.86
CA ASP A 406 -0.65 -23.24 27.20
C ASP A 406 -1.64 -24.41 27.13
N SER A 407 -1.34 -25.50 27.85
CA SER A 407 -2.18 -26.70 27.86
C SER A 407 -3.56 -26.50 28.50
N ALA A 408 -3.73 -25.50 29.38
CA ALA A 408 -5.00 -25.23 30.05
C ALA A 408 -5.93 -24.33 29.23
N THR A 409 -5.37 -23.40 28.45
CA THR A 409 -6.16 -22.38 27.73
C THR A 409 -6.13 -22.57 26.21
N GLY A 410 -5.20 -23.37 25.68
CA GLY A 410 -5.02 -23.60 24.25
C GLY A 410 -4.39 -22.43 23.49
N TYR A 411 -4.23 -21.26 24.13
CA TYR A 411 -3.61 -20.06 23.55
C TYR A 411 -2.08 -20.10 23.63
N TYR A 412 -1.45 -19.37 22.71
CA TYR A 412 -0.01 -19.18 22.68
C TYR A 412 0.40 -18.01 23.59
N LYS A 413 1.36 -18.25 24.47
CA LYS A 413 1.99 -17.27 25.35
C LYS A 413 3.44 -17.07 24.96
N ASP A 414 3.96 -15.89 25.21
CA ASP A 414 5.34 -15.55 24.88
C ASP A 414 6.29 -16.34 25.74
N LEU A 415 7.30 -16.93 25.10
CA LEU A 415 8.31 -17.71 25.76
C LEU A 415 9.67 -17.06 25.53
N ASP A 416 10.24 -16.50 26.60
CA ASP A 416 11.66 -16.18 26.60
C ASP A 416 12.44 -17.48 26.75
N LEU A 417 13.33 -17.78 25.79
CA LEU A 417 14.13 -18.99 25.82
C LEU A 417 15.07 -19.06 27.04
N ASN A 418 15.53 -17.92 27.57
CA ASN A 418 16.36 -17.91 28.78
C ASN A 418 15.56 -18.34 30.01
N ASP A 419 14.33 -17.83 30.14
CA ASP A 419 13.43 -18.19 31.24
C ASP A 419 12.96 -19.65 31.12
N ALA A 420 12.71 -20.11 29.89
CA ALA A 420 12.35 -21.50 29.60
C ALA A 420 13.45 -22.48 30.02
N ILE A 421 14.72 -22.10 29.82
CA ILE A 421 15.86 -22.91 30.25
C ILE A 421 16.01 -22.86 31.77
N ALA A 422 15.88 -21.67 32.38
CA ALA A 422 15.96 -21.52 33.84
C ALA A 422 14.86 -22.30 34.58
N THR A 423 13.67 -22.37 34.01
CA THR A 423 12.52 -23.13 34.54
C THR A 423 12.54 -24.62 34.20
N GLN A 424 13.58 -25.10 33.50
CA GLN A 424 13.73 -26.48 33.01
C GLN A 424 12.63 -26.93 32.03
N PHE A 425 11.87 -26.00 31.46
CA PHE A 425 10.92 -26.32 30.40
C PHE A 425 11.64 -26.71 29.10
N ILE A 426 12.80 -26.11 28.84
CA ILE A 426 13.72 -26.48 27.75
C ILE A 426 15.08 -26.86 28.34
N ASP A 427 15.63 -28.00 27.92
CA ASP A 427 17.00 -28.40 28.22
C ASP A 427 17.97 -27.59 27.33
N GLY A 428 18.73 -26.67 27.94
CA GLY A 428 19.70 -25.82 27.26
C GLY A 428 20.89 -26.57 26.65
N GLU A 429 21.23 -27.78 27.14
CA GLU A 429 22.34 -28.58 26.63
C GLU A 429 21.94 -29.46 25.44
N ASN A 430 20.80 -30.14 25.53
CA ASN A 430 20.32 -31.08 24.50
C ASN A 430 19.23 -30.49 23.60
N SER A 431 18.80 -29.25 23.83
CA SER A 431 17.74 -28.57 23.07
C SER A 431 16.48 -29.44 22.92
N LYS A 432 15.99 -29.94 24.06
CA LYS A 432 14.75 -30.73 24.15
C LYS A 432 13.72 -29.98 24.98
N VAL A 433 12.46 -30.14 24.63
CA VAL A 433 11.32 -29.50 25.30
C VAL A 433 10.60 -30.53 26.16
N GLN A 434 10.20 -30.14 27.35
CA GLN A 434 9.40 -30.98 28.23
C GLN A 434 7.93 -31.00 27.76
N HIS A 435 7.38 -32.20 27.53
CA HIS A 435 5.98 -32.38 27.15
C HIS A 435 5.41 -33.67 27.77
N GLY A 436 4.43 -33.54 28.67
CA GLY A 436 3.94 -34.64 29.49
C GLY A 436 5.05 -35.22 30.39
N ASP A 437 5.15 -36.55 30.45
CA ASP A 437 6.19 -37.27 31.20
C ASP A 437 7.52 -37.44 30.45
N GLY A 438 7.67 -36.82 29.27
CA GLY A 438 8.79 -37.05 28.36
C GLY A 438 9.47 -35.80 27.84
N TRP A 439 10.62 -36.01 27.19
CA TRP A 439 11.39 -34.99 26.49
C TRP A 439 11.28 -35.19 24.98
N ILE A 440 10.89 -34.14 24.27
CA ILE A 440 10.75 -34.15 22.81
C ILE A 440 11.77 -33.21 22.16
N THR A 441 12.10 -33.44 20.88
CA THR A 441 13.02 -32.57 20.14
C THR A 441 12.35 -31.23 19.81
N LEU A 442 13.13 -30.17 19.59
CA LEU A 442 12.57 -28.87 19.16
C LEU A 442 11.73 -29.01 17.89
N LYS A 443 12.22 -29.80 16.93
CA LYS A 443 11.49 -30.08 15.69
C LYS A 443 10.13 -30.72 15.99
N HIS A 444 10.11 -31.77 16.82
CA HIS A 444 8.86 -32.41 17.20
C HIS A 444 7.92 -31.46 17.96
N ALA A 445 8.47 -30.57 18.80
CA ALA A 445 7.67 -29.57 19.52
C ALA A 445 6.99 -28.55 18.59
N PHE A 446 7.66 -28.13 17.51
CA PHE A 446 7.02 -27.34 16.44
C PHE A 446 6.01 -28.20 15.65
N ASP A 447 6.35 -29.45 15.35
CA ASP A 447 5.50 -30.39 14.61
C ASP A 447 4.21 -30.77 15.38
N ILE A 448 4.14 -30.62 16.70
CA ILE A 448 2.89 -30.85 17.45
C ILE A 448 2.18 -29.53 17.82
N GLY A 449 2.74 -28.39 17.43
CA GLY A 449 2.21 -27.06 17.76
C GLY A 449 2.33 -26.71 19.25
N LEU A 450 3.29 -27.31 19.97
CA LEU A 450 3.63 -26.91 21.34
C LEU A 450 4.41 -25.59 21.33
N LEU A 451 5.34 -25.45 20.38
CA LEU A 451 6.07 -24.22 20.12
C LEU A 451 5.55 -23.58 18.84
N TYR A 452 5.47 -22.25 18.84
CA TYR A 452 5.07 -21.45 17.68
C TYR A 452 6.00 -20.25 17.54
N ASP A 453 6.44 -19.93 16.33
CA ASP A 453 7.36 -18.80 16.12
C ASP A 453 6.58 -17.56 15.67
N ARG A 454 6.77 -16.45 16.39
CA ARG A 454 6.13 -15.16 16.07
C ARG A 454 6.61 -14.59 14.75
N LYS A 455 7.86 -14.87 14.39
CA LYS A 455 8.53 -14.39 13.19
C LYS A 455 8.62 -15.50 12.13
N ALA A 456 7.76 -16.52 12.21
CA ALA A 456 7.70 -17.57 11.21
C ALA A 456 7.48 -16.98 9.81
N PRO A 457 8.17 -17.52 8.78
CA PRO A 457 7.91 -17.12 7.41
C PRO A 457 6.47 -17.49 7.02
N VAL A 458 5.79 -16.60 6.30
CA VAL A 458 4.43 -16.87 5.80
C VAL A 458 4.47 -17.58 4.44
N SER A 459 3.38 -18.23 4.03
CA SER A 459 3.25 -18.71 2.66
C SER A 459 3.05 -17.56 1.68
N LEU A 460 3.25 -17.83 0.39
CA LEU A 460 2.96 -16.84 -0.67
C LEU A 460 1.49 -16.42 -0.63
N GLN A 461 0.61 -17.40 -0.41
CA GLN A 461 -0.84 -17.26 -0.39
C GLN A 461 -1.29 -16.40 0.79
N ARG A 462 -0.71 -16.62 1.99
CA ARG A 462 -0.98 -15.79 3.17
C ARG A 462 -0.57 -14.35 2.95
N ALA A 463 0.58 -14.11 2.32
CA ALA A 463 1.04 -12.77 2.01
C ALA A 463 0.09 -12.04 1.05
N ILE A 464 -0.51 -12.75 0.09
CA ILE A 464 -1.54 -12.20 -0.81
C ILE A 464 -2.82 -11.89 -0.03
N HIS A 465 -3.33 -12.83 0.76
CA HIS A 465 -4.56 -12.65 1.57
C HIS A 465 -4.46 -11.50 2.58
N GLN A 466 -3.27 -11.28 3.16
CA GLN A 466 -3.01 -10.19 4.09
C GLN A 466 -2.84 -8.82 3.40
N GLY A 467 -2.90 -8.76 2.07
CA GLY A 467 -2.69 -7.53 1.30
C GLY A 467 -1.26 -7.02 1.35
N ILE A 468 -0.29 -7.89 1.68
CA ILE A 468 1.14 -7.55 1.70
C ILE A 468 1.68 -7.40 0.26
N TYR A 469 1.07 -8.10 -0.69
CA TYR A 469 1.36 -8.02 -2.12
C TYR A 469 0.57 -6.87 -2.78
N ASP A 470 1.26 -6.05 -3.58
CA ASP A 470 0.67 -4.94 -4.35
C ASP A 470 0.54 -5.32 -5.83
N ASP A 471 -0.70 -5.58 -6.26
CA ASP A 471 -1.07 -6.01 -7.61
C ASP A 471 -0.55 -5.11 -8.73
N LYS A 472 -0.44 -3.80 -8.47
CA LYS A 472 -0.01 -2.84 -9.50
C LYS A 472 1.50 -2.86 -9.72
N THR A 473 2.26 -3.14 -8.67
CA THR A 473 3.73 -3.08 -8.71
C THR A 473 4.39 -4.45 -8.68
N GLY A 474 3.65 -5.51 -8.36
CA GLY A 474 4.16 -6.87 -8.19
C GLY A 474 5.11 -7.02 -7.00
N LYS A 475 5.07 -6.09 -6.05
CA LYS A 475 6.00 -6.04 -4.90
C LYS A 475 5.30 -6.36 -3.60
N PHE A 476 6.08 -6.84 -2.64
CA PHE A 476 5.66 -7.17 -1.29
C PHE A 476 6.06 -6.05 -0.33
N VAL A 477 5.24 -5.75 0.67
CA VAL A 477 5.56 -4.78 1.72
C VAL A 477 6.22 -5.51 2.89
N GLU A 478 7.45 -5.13 3.24
CA GLU A 478 8.13 -5.70 4.41
C GLU A 478 7.46 -5.21 5.71
N PRO A 479 6.91 -6.09 6.57
CA PRO A 479 6.14 -5.68 7.75
C PRO A 479 6.93 -4.82 8.75
N ALA A 480 8.23 -5.09 8.90
CA ALA A 480 9.08 -4.39 9.86
C ALA A 480 9.51 -2.98 9.41
N THR A 481 9.52 -2.69 8.10
CA THR A 481 10.08 -1.44 7.56
C THR A 481 9.10 -0.66 6.69
N GLY A 482 7.97 -1.27 6.30
CA GLY A 482 7.03 -0.71 5.32
C GLY A 482 7.59 -0.64 3.89
N ARG A 483 8.80 -1.15 3.64
CA ARG A 483 9.47 -1.03 2.35
C ARG A 483 8.91 -2.01 1.34
N LYS A 484 8.66 -1.54 0.11
CA LYS A 484 8.35 -2.41 -1.04
C LYS A 484 9.60 -3.18 -1.49
N ILE A 485 9.51 -4.50 -1.47
CA ILE A 485 10.57 -5.44 -1.83
C ILE A 485 10.04 -6.45 -2.87
N THR A 486 10.95 -7.05 -3.63
CA THR A 486 10.57 -8.09 -4.62
C THR A 486 10.30 -9.44 -3.94
N LEU A 487 9.61 -10.37 -4.60
CA LEU A 487 9.43 -11.75 -4.11
C LEU A 487 10.79 -12.44 -3.86
N GLN A 488 11.77 -12.16 -4.72
CA GLN A 488 13.15 -12.63 -4.57
C GLN A 488 13.80 -12.11 -3.27
N GLU A 489 13.56 -10.86 -2.89
CA GLU A 489 14.06 -10.31 -1.63
C GLU A 489 13.31 -10.86 -0.42
N ALA A 490 11.99 -11.04 -0.54
CA ALA A 490 11.15 -11.59 0.53
C ALA A 490 11.50 -13.04 0.87
N THR A 491 11.74 -13.88 -0.15
CA THR A 491 12.20 -15.28 0.03
C THR A 491 13.60 -15.35 0.63
N ARG A 492 14.53 -14.49 0.17
CA ARG A 492 15.90 -14.43 0.71
C ARG A 492 15.94 -13.98 2.18
N LYS A 493 15.13 -12.97 2.53
CA LYS A 493 14.96 -12.51 3.93
C LYS A 493 14.15 -13.49 4.78
N PHE A 494 13.64 -14.56 4.18
CA PHE A 494 12.81 -15.56 4.85
C PHE A 494 11.54 -14.95 5.48
N ILE A 495 10.96 -13.94 4.81
CA ILE A 495 9.63 -13.41 5.13
C ILE A 495 8.57 -14.33 4.52
N ILE A 496 8.82 -14.80 3.30
CA ILE A 496 7.99 -15.80 2.61
C ILE A 496 8.75 -17.12 2.61
N ASN A 497 8.10 -18.21 3.01
CA ASN A 497 8.68 -19.54 3.01
C ASN A 497 8.66 -20.12 1.59
N PRO A 498 9.82 -20.29 0.93
CA PRO A 498 9.87 -20.76 -0.44
C PRO A 498 9.71 -22.28 -0.59
N GLN A 499 9.73 -23.03 0.52
CA GLN A 499 9.56 -24.49 0.52
C GLN A 499 8.10 -24.93 0.55
N LEU A 500 7.16 -24.00 0.77
CA LEU A 500 5.74 -24.33 0.81
C LEU A 500 5.16 -24.53 -0.60
N PRO A 501 4.24 -25.50 -0.76
CA PRO A 501 3.56 -25.76 -2.02
C PRO A 501 2.74 -24.56 -2.48
N CYS A 502 2.77 -24.24 -3.78
CA CYS A 502 1.95 -23.16 -4.33
C CYS A 502 1.34 -23.44 -5.70
N TYR A 503 1.82 -24.45 -6.43
CA TYR A 503 1.31 -24.77 -7.75
C TYR A 503 1.13 -26.29 -7.92
N PHE A 504 0.00 -26.71 -8.49
CA PHE A 504 -0.27 -28.10 -8.80
C PHE A 504 -0.15 -28.34 -10.31
N SER A 505 0.80 -29.18 -10.72
CA SER A 505 0.85 -29.68 -12.10
C SER A 505 -0.14 -30.83 -12.25
N GLU A 506 -1.30 -30.58 -12.85
CA GLU A 506 -2.30 -31.63 -13.08
C GLU A 506 -1.80 -32.75 -14.00
N ARG A 507 -0.90 -32.43 -14.94
CA ARG A 507 -0.36 -33.40 -15.91
C ARG A 507 0.53 -34.44 -15.24
N ASP A 508 1.40 -33.97 -14.34
CA ASP A 508 2.39 -34.81 -13.66
C ASP A 508 1.87 -35.29 -12.30
N GLU A 509 0.72 -34.78 -11.85
CA GLU A 509 0.16 -34.95 -10.50
C GLU A 509 1.18 -34.62 -9.40
N THR A 510 1.91 -33.50 -9.58
CA THR A 510 2.95 -33.06 -8.64
C THR A 510 2.68 -31.66 -8.13
N MET A 511 2.76 -31.49 -6.80
CA MET A 511 2.85 -30.17 -6.18
C MET A 511 4.25 -29.60 -6.31
N LEU A 512 4.34 -28.39 -6.86
CA LEU A 512 5.56 -27.59 -6.88
C LEU A 512 5.54 -26.60 -5.72
N ASN A 513 6.66 -26.54 -5.01
CA ASN A 513 6.90 -25.44 -4.07
C ASN A 513 7.26 -24.13 -4.82
N LEU A 514 7.34 -23.03 -4.07
CA LEU A 514 7.62 -21.72 -4.66
C LEU A 514 8.98 -21.69 -5.40
N PHE A 515 10.02 -22.36 -4.90
CA PHE A 515 11.30 -22.44 -5.61
C PHE A 515 11.16 -23.16 -6.96
N GLU A 516 10.46 -24.29 -6.98
CA GLU A 516 10.24 -25.09 -8.18
C GLU A 516 9.35 -24.36 -9.19
N ALA A 517 8.31 -23.67 -8.74
CA ALA A 517 7.46 -22.82 -9.57
C ALA A 517 8.25 -21.66 -10.21
N CYS A 518 9.13 -21.01 -9.45
CA CYS A 518 10.04 -20.00 -9.99
C CYS A 518 11.03 -20.59 -11.01
N ARG A 519 11.58 -21.78 -10.75
CA ARG A 519 12.50 -22.47 -11.68
C ARG A 519 11.81 -22.89 -12.97
N ALA A 520 10.56 -23.34 -12.87
CA ALA A 520 9.69 -23.65 -13.99
C ALA A 520 9.23 -22.40 -14.78
N LYS A 521 9.63 -21.20 -14.32
CA LYS A 521 9.23 -19.89 -14.88
C LYS A 521 7.72 -19.66 -14.86
N LEU A 522 7.01 -20.32 -13.95
CA LEU A 522 5.60 -20.10 -13.68
C LEU A 522 5.40 -18.86 -12.81
N ILE A 523 6.38 -18.52 -11.96
CA ILE A 523 6.36 -17.30 -11.14
C ILE A 523 7.63 -16.50 -11.39
N ASP A 524 7.48 -15.26 -11.86
CA ASP A 524 8.59 -14.32 -11.93
C ASP A 524 8.81 -13.67 -10.57
N ARG A 525 9.92 -14.01 -9.92
CA ARG A 525 10.28 -13.49 -8.58
C ARG A 525 10.74 -12.03 -8.55
N ARG A 526 11.02 -11.41 -9.69
CA ARG A 526 11.45 -10.00 -9.79
C ARG A 526 10.26 -9.08 -10.00
N GLU A 527 9.44 -9.44 -10.99
CA GLU A 527 8.23 -8.69 -11.34
C GLU A 527 7.04 -9.09 -10.47
N GLY A 528 7.11 -10.23 -9.77
CA GLY A 528 6.04 -10.70 -8.89
C GLY A 528 4.77 -11.04 -9.64
N VAL A 529 4.88 -11.73 -10.77
CA VAL A 529 3.74 -12.11 -11.62
C VAL A 529 3.74 -13.62 -11.90
N PHE A 530 2.55 -14.16 -12.13
CA PHE A 530 2.36 -15.55 -12.55
C PHE A 530 2.30 -15.63 -14.08
N ARG A 531 3.05 -16.56 -14.67
CA ARG A 531 2.98 -16.93 -16.08
C ARG A 531 2.12 -18.15 -16.23
N GLU A 532 1.05 -18.02 -17.01
CA GLU A 532 0.16 -19.14 -17.26
C GLU A 532 0.83 -20.26 -18.07
N PRO A 533 0.74 -21.54 -17.64
CA PRO A 533 1.25 -22.67 -18.41
C PRO A 533 0.66 -22.74 -19.81
N GLY A 534 1.52 -22.82 -20.83
CA GLY A 534 1.08 -22.87 -22.23
C GLY A 534 0.80 -21.49 -22.86
N SER A 535 1.01 -20.40 -22.12
CA SER A 535 0.85 -19.02 -22.60
C SER A 535 2.09 -18.17 -22.34
N GLU A 536 2.17 -17.01 -23.00
CA GLU A 536 3.12 -15.93 -22.68
C GLU A 536 2.46 -14.82 -21.85
N VAL A 537 1.21 -15.01 -21.45
CA VAL A 537 0.46 -14.07 -20.62
C VAL A 537 0.96 -14.14 -19.18
N PHE A 538 1.22 -12.96 -18.63
CA PHE A 538 1.56 -12.75 -17.23
C PHE A 538 0.40 -12.05 -16.53
N ILE A 539 0.01 -12.56 -15.36
CA ILE A 539 -1.04 -12.02 -14.52
C ILE A 539 -0.50 -11.75 -13.10
N PRO A 540 -1.07 -10.81 -12.35
CA PRO A 540 -0.73 -10.61 -10.93
C PRO A 540 -0.91 -11.88 -10.10
N LEU A 541 -0.11 -12.06 -9.05
CA LEU A 541 -0.19 -13.26 -8.19
C LEU A 541 -1.54 -13.38 -7.46
N SER A 542 -2.17 -12.25 -7.12
CA SER A 542 -3.52 -12.20 -6.55
C SER A 542 -4.59 -12.75 -7.50
N GLU A 543 -4.54 -12.36 -8.77
CA GLU A 543 -5.44 -12.84 -9.82
C GLU A 543 -5.21 -14.32 -10.09
N ALA A 544 -3.95 -14.76 -10.13
CA ALA A 544 -3.62 -16.18 -10.28
C ALA A 544 -4.15 -17.04 -9.13
N LEU A 545 -4.13 -16.52 -7.89
CA LEU A 545 -4.74 -17.18 -6.73
C LEU A 545 -6.27 -17.24 -6.86
N ALA A 546 -6.91 -16.13 -7.25
CA ALA A 546 -8.36 -16.07 -7.43
C ALA A 546 -8.88 -16.99 -8.55
N LEU A 547 -8.09 -17.17 -9.62
CA LEU A 547 -8.39 -18.08 -10.72
C LEU A 547 -8.07 -19.55 -10.42
N GLY A 548 -7.49 -19.85 -9.25
CA GLY A 548 -7.09 -21.21 -8.85
C GLY A 548 -5.85 -21.74 -9.58
N LEU A 549 -5.10 -20.87 -10.28
CA LEU A 549 -3.81 -21.21 -10.90
C LEU A 549 -2.71 -21.37 -9.84
N ILE A 550 -2.77 -20.56 -8.78
CA ILE A 550 -2.01 -20.78 -7.55
C ILE A 550 -2.93 -21.50 -6.57
N VAL A 551 -2.44 -22.60 -5.99
CA VAL A 551 -3.20 -23.40 -5.03
C VAL A 551 -3.21 -22.69 -3.67
N ASP A 552 -4.40 -22.41 -3.15
CA ASP A 552 -4.56 -21.80 -1.84
C ASP A 552 -4.45 -22.84 -0.71
N ILE A 553 -3.25 -22.96 -0.14
CA ILE A 553 -2.98 -23.87 0.99
C ILE A 553 -3.39 -23.29 2.35
N GLU A 554 -3.76 -22.01 2.43
CA GLU A 554 -4.09 -21.31 3.67
C GLU A 554 -5.58 -21.39 4.01
N SER A 555 -6.42 -21.22 3.00
CA SER A 555 -7.87 -21.41 3.14
C SER A 555 -8.27 -22.89 3.07
N ALA A 556 -7.30 -23.80 3.20
CA ALA A 556 -7.40 -25.24 2.93
C ALA A 556 -8.81 -25.79 3.18
N GLY A 557 -9.37 -26.39 2.12
CA GLY A 557 -10.75 -26.85 2.00
C GLY A 557 -10.88 -27.81 0.82
N PHE A 558 -9.83 -28.59 0.59
CA PHE A 558 -9.70 -29.44 -0.58
C PHE A 558 -10.68 -30.60 -0.51
N GLY A 559 -11.20 -31.07 -1.65
CA GLY A 559 -11.83 -32.37 -1.68
C GLY A 559 -10.80 -33.47 -1.39
N LEU A 560 -11.27 -34.62 -0.93
CA LEU A 560 -10.42 -35.78 -0.67
C LEU A 560 -9.71 -36.23 -1.94
N TYR A 561 -10.38 -36.13 -3.10
CA TYR A 561 -9.75 -36.43 -4.39
C TYR A 561 -8.53 -35.53 -4.65
N GLU A 562 -8.68 -34.21 -4.50
CA GLU A 562 -7.62 -33.23 -4.74
C GLU A 562 -6.47 -33.41 -3.75
N THR A 563 -6.78 -33.63 -2.47
CA THR A 563 -5.78 -33.86 -1.42
C THR A 563 -4.88 -35.06 -1.76
N LEU A 564 -5.51 -36.15 -2.22
CA LEU A 564 -4.80 -37.33 -2.67
C LEU A 564 -4.01 -37.03 -3.96
N ALA A 565 -4.58 -36.32 -4.92
CA ALA A 565 -3.94 -35.93 -6.19
C ALA A 565 -2.70 -35.07 -5.98
N MET A 566 -2.75 -34.14 -5.02
CA MET A 566 -1.65 -33.27 -4.63
C MET A 566 -0.54 -33.98 -3.84
N GLY A 567 -0.71 -35.27 -3.53
CA GLY A 567 0.31 -36.05 -2.82
C GLY A 567 0.35 -35.80 -1.30
N PHE A 568 -0.68 -35.18 -0.74
CA PHE A 568 -0.79 -34.93 0.71
C PHE A 568 -1.25 -36.16 1.50
N TYR A 569 -0.96 -37.37 1.04
CA TYR A 569 -1.29 -38.61 1.75
C TYR A 569 -0.15 -39.59 1.66
N ARG A 570 0.18 -40.23 2.79
CA ARG A 570 1.21 -41.27 2.88
C ARG A 570 0.58 -42.66 2.91
N PRO A 571 0.69 -43.46 1.83
CA PRO A 571 0.11 -44.79 1.79
C PRO A 571 0.64 -45.76 2.85
N GLN A 572 1.89 -45.56 3.33
CA GLN A 572 2.51 -46.45 4.31
C GLN A 572 1.91 -46.28 5.71
N THR A 573 1.48 -45.06 6.06
CA THR A 573 0.95 -44.73 7.40
C THR A 573 -0.55 -44.48 7.40
N GLY A 574 -1.17 -44.29 6.23
CA GLY A 574 -2.58 -43.92 6.11
C GLY A 574 -2.88 -42.46 6.52
N GLN A 575 -1.85 -41.65 6.75
CA GLN A 575 -1.99 -40.30 7.28
C GLN A 575 -1.94 -39.24 6.17
N ILE A 576 -2.71 -38.16 6.38
CA ILE A 576 -2.71 -36.95 5.56
C ILE A 576 -1.54 -36.05 6.00
N LEU A 577 -0.87 -35.42 5.05
CA LEU A 577 0.19 -34.44 5.29
C LEU A 577 -0.42 -33.04 5.27
N HIS A 578 -0.34 -32.33 6.39
CA HIS A 578 -0.75 -30.94 6.46
C HIS A 578 0.11 -30.08 5.50
N PRO A 579 -0.47 -29.29 4.58
CA PRO A 579 0.28 -28.63 3.51
C PRO A 579 1.25 -27.53 3.97
N ILE A 580 0.90 -26.79 5.04
CA ILE A 580 1.75 -25.75 5.63
C ILE A 580 2.77 -26.33 6.63
N THR A 581 2.30 -27.12 7.59
CA THR A 581 3.12 -27.55 8.74
C THR A 581 3.89 -28.84 8.47
N GLY A 582 3.52 -29.62 7.46
CA GLY A 582 4.12 -30.93 7.18
C GLY A 582 3.79 -32.00 8.22
N ARG A 583 2.86 -31.72 9.14
CA ARG A 583 2.39 -32.67 10.17
C ARG A 583 1.66 -33.84 9.51
N GLN A 584 1.85 -35.03 10.06
CA GLN A 584 1.09 -36.21 9.66
C GLN A 584 -0.11 -36.34 10.60
N ILE A 585 -1.30 -36.23 10.05
CA ILE A 585 -2.58 -36.21 10.76
C ILE A 585 -3.50 -37.29 10.20
N SER A 586 -4.45 -37.76 11.02
CA SER A 586 -5.50 -38.67 10.54
C SER A 586 -6.46 -37.96 9.57
N LEU A 587 -7.27 -38.72 8.83
CA LEU A 587 -8.30 -38.11 7.97
C LEU A 587 -9.36 -37.38 8.82
N GLU A 588 -9.67 -37.90 10.02
CA GLU A 588 -10.59 -37.24 10.95
C GLU A 588 -10.07 -35.87 11.42
N GLU A 589 -8.81 -35.79 11.81
CA GLU A 589 -8.16 -34.52 12.16
C GLU A 589 -8.07 -33.57 10.95
N ALA A 590 -7.79 -34.09 9.76
CA ALA A 590 -7.76 -33.29 8.54
C ALA A 590 -9.13 -32.69 8.18
N CYS A 591 -10.22 -33.41 8.47
CA CYS A 591 -11.59 -32.89 8.35
C CYS A 591 -11.91 -31.86 9.45
N ALA A 592 -11.39 -32.03 10.66
CA ALA A 592 -11.60 -31.10 11.77
C ALA A 592 -10.80 -29.80 11.65
N GLU A 593 -9.60 -29.85 11.05
CA GLU A 593 -8.78 -28.69 10.70
C GLU A 593 -9.17 -28.07 9.33
N ASP A 594 -10.30 -28.47 8.75
CA ASP A 594 -10.85 -28.06 7.44
C ASP A 594 -9.96 -28.33 6.21
N ILE A 595 -8.79 -28.96 6.37
CA ILE A 595 -7.85 -29.28 5.26
C ILE A 595 -8.54 -30.11 4.17
N VAL A 596 -9.31 -31.11 4.59
CA VAL A 596 -10.16 -31.92 3.71
C VAL A 596 -11.61 -31.57 3.99
N SER A 597 -12.33 -31.05 3.00
CA SER A 597 -13.75 -30.76 3.12
C SER A 597 -14.57 -32.04 2.92
N PRO A 598 -15.29 -32.54 3.95
CA PRO A 598 -16.18 -33.68 3.79
C PRO A 598 -17.33 -33.36 2.83
N ALA A 599 -17.77 -32.10 2.86
CA ALA A 599 -18.82 -31.58 2.02
C ALA A 599 -18.45 -31.57 0.52
N ALA A 600 -17.18 -31.32 0.20
CA ALA A 600 -16.70 -31.29 -1.18
C ALA A 600 -16.19 -32.66 -1.69
N SER A 601 -16.24 -33.70 -0.85
CA SER A 601 -15.67 -35.01 -1.13
C SER A 601 -16.76 -36.02 -1.47
N ILE A 602 -16.58 -36.76 -2.57
CA ILE A 602 -17.54 -37.76 -3.03
C ILE A 602 -16.89 -39.13 -3.09
N VAL A 603 -17.57 -40.12 -2.49
CA VAL A 603 -17.12 -41.50 -2.37
C VAL A 603 -18.15 -42.43 -2.99
N LYS A 604 -17.70 -43.32 -3.87
CA LYS A 604 -18.53 -44.36 -4.45
C LYS A 604 -18.58 -45.58 -3.53
N LEU A 605 -19.77 -46.07 -3.25
CA LEU A 605 -19.97 -47.31 -2.50
C LEU A 605 -19.70 -48.51 -3.39
N ALA A 606 -18.67 -49.31 -3.08
CA ALA A 606 -18.31 -50.47 -3.89
C ALA A 606 -19.45 -51.52 -4.00
N ALA A 607 -20.28 -51.65 -2.97
CA ALA A 607 -21.36 -52.64 -2.92
C ALA A 607 -22.57 -52.30 -3.81
N THR A 608 -22.92 -51.00 -3.91
CA THR A 608 -24.13 -50.55 -4.63
C THR A 608 -23.82 -49.75 -5.89
N GLY A 609 -22.57 -49.28 -6.05
CA GLY A 609 -22.16 -48.41 -7.15
C GLY A 609 -22.63 -46.96 -7.04
N ARG A 610 -23.38 -46.62 -5.98
CA ARG A 610 -23.92 -45.28 -5.73
C ARG A 610 -22.87 -44.34 -5.14
N TYR A 611 -22.95 -43.07 -5.49
CA TYR A 611 -22.12 -42.00 -4.93
C TYR A 611 -22.76 -41.41 -3.66
N VAL A 612 -21.94 -41.19 -2.65
CA VAL A 612 -22.30 -40.55 -1.37
C VAL A 612 -21.24 -39.54 -0.98
N ARG A 613 -21.57 -38.65 -0.06
CA ARG A 613 -20.60 -37.69 0.50
C ARG A 613 -19.67 -38.38 1.50
N LEU A 614 -18.52 -37.76 1.78
CA LEU A 614 -17.51 -38.36 2.66
C LEU A 614 -17.99 -38.52 4.11
N ASP A 615 -18.75 -37.57 4.64
CA ASP A 615 -19.39 -37.66 5.95
C ASP A 615 -20.26 -38.91 6.07
N GLU A 616 -21.16 -39.13 5.11
CA GLU A 616 -22.02 -40.31 5.04
C GLU A 616 -21.20 -41.61 4.86
N ALA A 617 -20.11 -41.56 4.09
CA ALA A 617 -19.22 -42.71 3.89
C ALA A 617 -18.47 -43.10 5.17
N ILE A 618 -18.06 -42.13 6.00
CA ILE A 618 -17.42 -42.36 7.29
C ILE A 618 -18.44 -42.94 8.28
N GLU A 619 -19.64 -42.36 8.36
CA GLU A 619 -20.72 -42.87 9.23
C GLU A 619 -21.12 -44.32 8.89
N LYS A 620 -21.14 -44.66 7.59
CA LYS A 620 -21.42 -46.01 7.10
C LYS A 620 -20.24 -46.98 7.24
N GLY A 621 -19.08 -46.51 7.71
CA GLY A 621 -17.87 -47.33 7.86
C GLY A 621 -17.27 -47.80 6.52
N VAL A 622 -17.55 -47.08 5.43
CA VAL A 622 -16.96 -47.35 4.11
C VAL A 622 -15.55 -46.75 4.03
N VAL A 623 -15.34 -45.64 4.74
CA VAL A 623 -14.03 -45.01 4.93
C VAL A 623 -13.70 -44.99 6.42
N ASP A 624 -12.56 -45.58 6.78
CA ASP A 624 -12.01 -45.48 8.14
C ASP A 624 -11.19 -44.19 8.24
N ALA A 625 -11.74 -43.18 8.92
CA ALA A 625 -11.12 -41.87 9.05
C ALA A 625 -9.90 -41.86 10.00
N GLN A 626 -9.81 -42.82 10.91
CA GLN A 626 -8.70 -42.95 11.86
C GLN A 626 -7.52 -43.67 11.22
N ALA A 627 -7.78 -44.80 10.53
CA ALA A 627 -6.75 -45.52 9.80
C ALA A 627 -6.40 -44.89 8.44
N GLY A 628 -7.28 -44.02 7.91
CA GLY A 628 -7.15 -43.43 6.58
C GLY A 628 -7.16 -44.47 5.46
N MET A 629 -8.14 -45.38 5.51
CA MET A 629 -8.28 -46.52 4.60
C MET A 629 -9.71 -46.65 4.08
N TYR A 630 -9.88 -47.21 2.89
CA TYR A 630 -11.18 -47.56 2.33
C TYR A 630 -11.49 -49.04 2.62
N ILE A 631 -12.71 -49.31 3.09
CA ILE A 631 -13.19 -50.64 3.46
C ILE A 631 -14.04 -51.24 2.32
N LEU A 632 -13.59 -52.37 1.79
CA LEU A 632 -14.31 -53.19 0.81
C LEU A 632 -14.94 -54.40 1.50
N SER A 633 -15.88 -55.05 0.80
CA SER A 633 -16.52 -56.29 1.25
C SER A 633 -15.53 -57.44 1.49
N ASP A 634 -14.38 -57.41 0.80
CA ASP A 634 -13.36 -58.45 0.74
C ASP A 634 -12.00 -58.02 1.31
N GLY A 635 -11.90 -56.85 1.93
CA GLY A 635 -10.65 -56.36 2.53
C GLY A 635 -10.61 -54.84 2.73
N LYS A 636 -9.42 -54.30 2.95
CA LYS A 636 -9.19 -52.86 3.04
C LYS A 636 -8.08 -52.43 2.09
N ILE A 637 -8.24 -51.27 1.47
CA ILE A 637 -7.26 -50.67 0.56
C ILE A 637 -6.94 -49.25 1.03
N ASP A 638 -5.77 -48.73 0.67
CA ASP A 638 -5.42 -47.35 0.97
C ASP A 638 -6.22 -46.36 0.10
N LEU A 639 -6.29 -45.10 0.54
CA LEU A 639 -7.12 -44.09 -0.15
C LEU A 639 -6.58 -43.73 -1.54
N GLN A 640 -5.28 -43.87 -1.80
CA GLN A 640 -4.72 -43.63 -3.15
C GLN A 640 -5.10 -44.73 -4.13
N GLU A 641 -5.09 -45.98 -3.68
CA GLU A 641 -5.62 -47.11 -4.43
C GLU A 641 -7.12 -46.93 -4.70
N ALA A 642 -7.89 -46.49 -3.70
CA ALA A 642 -9.32 -46.20 -3.85
C ALA A 642 -9.57 -45.10 -4.90
N ARG A 643 -8.77 -44.02 -4.89
CA ARG A 643 -8.79 -42.96 -5.91
C ARG A 643 -8.52 -43.53 -7.32
N ARG A 644 -7.47 -44.34 -7.46
CA ARG A 644 -7.09 -44.93 -8.76
C ARG A 644 -8.17 -45.86 -9.32
N ARG A 645 -8.97 -46.49 -8.46
CA ARG A 645 -10.12 -47.32 -8.84
C ARG A 645 -11.40 -46.52 -9.15
N GLY A 646 -11.38 -45.20 -9.03
CA GLY A 646 -12.57 -44.35 -9.19
C GLY A 646 -13.58 -44.51 -8.04
N LEU A 647 -13.14 -44.96 -6.87
CA LEU A 647 -13.98 -45.05 -5.66
C LEU A 647 -14.03 -43.72 -4.90
N ILE A 648 -13.07 -42.83 -5.14
CA ILE A 648 -13.06 -41.46 -4.64
C ILE A 648 -13.01 -40.57 -5.87
N VAL A 649 -13.94 -39.62 -5.98
CA VAL A 649 -14.09 -38.74 -7.13
C VAL A 649 -14.21 -37.29 -6.68
N THR A 650 -13.88 -36.37 -7.58
CA THR A 650 -14.02 -34.93 -7.32
C THR A 650 -15.48 -34.49 -7.43
N ASN A 651 -15.84 -33.42 -6.71
CA ASN A 651 -17.08 -32.69 -6.95
C ASN A 651 -16.91 -31.51 -7.93
N GLN A 652 -15.68 -31.27 -8.41
CA GLN A 652 -15.38 -30.18 -9.32
C GLN A 652 -16.14 -30.36 -10.65
N LYS A 653 -16.65 -29.25 -11.16
CA LYS A 653 -17.34 -29.17 -12.45
C LYS A 653 -16.35 -28.85 -13.58
N LEU A 654 -16.79 -28.99 -14.83
CA LEU A 654 -16.00 -28.72 -16.03
C LEU A 654 -14.77 -29.63 -16.17
N LEU A 655 -14.96 -30.93 -15.96
CA LEU A 655 -13.91 -31.94 -16.12
C LEU A 655 -13.57 -32.15 -17.60
N SER A 656 -12.30 -32.42 -17.90
CA SER A 656 -11.96 -32.92 -19.24
C SER A 656 -12.53 -34.32 -19.42
N LEU A 657 -12.88 -34.66 -20.67
CA LEU A 657 -13.45 -35.97 -21.00
C LEU A 657 -12.52 -37.11 -20.56
N GLU A 658 -11.21 -36.93 -20.74
CA GLU A 658 -10.19 -37.88 -20.29
C GLU A 658 -10.16 -38.01 -18.75
N LYS A 659 -10.27 -36.90 -18.01
CA LYS A 659 -10.29 -36.88 -16.53
C LYS A 659 -11.53 -37.60 -15.99
N ALA A 660 -12.70 -37.36 -16.59
CA ALA A 660 -13.95 -38.03 -16.21
C ALA A 660 -13.89 -39.56 -16.45
N ILE A 661 -13.25 -40.00 -17.54
CA ILE A 661 -13.01 -41.44 -17.80
C ILE A 661 -12.05 -42.02 -16.76
N LYS A 662 -10.93 -41.34 -16.47
CA LYS A 662 -9.96 -41.76 -15.45
C LYS A 662 -10.58 -41.88 -14.05
N MET A 663 -11.53 -41.01 -13.72
CA MET A 663 -12.28 -41.04 -12.46
C MET A 663 -13.37 -42.13 -12.41
N GLY A 664 -13.58 -42.89 -13.49
CA GLY A 664 -14.61 -43.93 -13.54
C GLY A 664 -16.04 -43.40 -13.58
N LEU A 665 -16.23 -42.14 -14.00
CA LEU A 665 -17.55 -41.52 -14.19
C LEU A 665 -18.19 -41.94 -15.52
N TYR A 666 -17.37 -42.34 -16.50
CA TYR A 666 -17.85 -42.84 -17.78
C TYR A 666 -18.29 -44.31 -17.69
N ARG A 667 -19.51 -44.61 -18.14
CA ARG A 667 -20.08 -45.95 -18.27
C ARG A 667 -20.03 -46.39 -19.73
N ALA A 668 -19.03 -47.20 -20.08
CA ALA A 668 -18.78 -47.66 -21.45
C ALA A 668 -19.90 -48.58 -22.01
N ASP A 669 -20.68 -49.22 -21.15
CA ASP A 669 -21.84 -50.05 -21.49
C ASP A 669 -23.03 -49.21 -21.95
N ALA A 670 -23.25 -48.05 -21.33
CA ALA A 670 -24.34 -47.14 -21.64
C ALA A 670 -23.93 -45.96 -22.55
N GLY A 671 -22.63 -45.73 -22.74
CA GLY A 671 -22.12 -44.61 -23.53
C GLY A 671 -22.28 -43.24 -22.86
N GLY A 672 -22.59 -43.19 -21.57
CA GLY A 672 -22.88 -41.96 -20.82
C GLY A 672 -21.96 -41.73 -19.61
N PHE A 673 -22.14 -40.57 -18.97
CA PHE A 673 -21.40 -40.10 -17.79
C PHE A 673 -22.33 -40.05 -16.60
N VAL A 674 -21.87 -40.51 -15.43
CA VAL A 674 -22.64 -40.38 -14.19
C VAL A 674 -22.28 -39.07 -13.51
N GLU A 675 -23.28 -38.25 -13.19
CA GLU A 675 -23.09 -37.06 -12.36
C GLU A 675 -22.99 -37.47 -10.89
N PRO A 676 -21.83 -37.25 -10.21
CA PRO A 676 -21.60 -37.82 -8.87
C PRO A 676 -22.51 -37.30 -7.75
N SER A 677 -23.12 -36.12 -7.92
CA SER A 677 -23.99 -35.51 -6.91
C SER A 677 -25.45 -36.00 -6.98
N SER A 678 -25.94 -36.26 -8.19
CA SER A 678 -27.32 -36.71 -8.45
C SER A 678 -27.42 -38.22 -8.67
N ASP A 679 -26.30 -38.87 -9.02
CA ASP A 679 -26.23 -40.26 -9.52
C ASP A 679 -26.96 -40.45 -10.86
N ASP A 680 -27.26 -39.36 -11.57
CA ASP A 680 -27.93 -39.37 -12.87
C ASP A 680 -26.96 -39.77 -14.00
N LEU A 681 -27.42 -40.61 -14.92
CA LEU A 681 -26.68 -40.99 -16.12
C LEU A 681 -27.01 -40.03 -17.27
N LEU A 682 -26.03 -39.24 -17.67
CA LEU A 682 -26.12 -38.20 -18.69
C LEU A 682 -25.42 -38.66 -19.99
N ASN A 683 -26.00 -38.38 -21.15
CA ASN A 683 -25.27 -38.52 -22.41
C ASN A 683 -24.21 -37.40 -22.57
N LEU A 684 -23.41 -37.43 -23.65
CA LEU A 684 -22.33 -36.43 -23.82
C LEU A 684 -22.85 -34.99 -23.87
N GLN A 685 -23.99 -34.73 -24.52
CA GLN A 685 -24.57 -33.39 -24.62
C GLN A 685 -25.14 -32.93 -23.27
N GLU A 686 -25.90 -33.80 -22.59
CA GLU A 686 -26.45 -33.52 -21.26
C GLU A 686 -25.36 -33.26 -20.23
N ALA A 687 -24.24 -34.00 -20.28
CA ALA A 687 -23.10 -33.80 -19.39
C ALA A 687 -22.37 -32.47 -19.66
N LEU A 688 -22.36 -31.99 -20.91
CA LEU A 688 -21.85 -30.65 -21.26
C LEU A 688 -22.79 -29.55 -20.78
N ASP A 689 -24.10 -29.73 -20.96
CA ASP A 689 -25.12 -28.76 -20.57
C ASP A 689 -25.28 -28.65 -19.04
N ALA A 690 -25.12 -29.75 -18.31
CA ALA A 690 -25.06 -29.79 -16.85
C ALA A 690 -23.75 -29.18 -16.27
N GLY A 691 -22.77 -28.91 -17.14
CA GLY A 691 -21.46 -28.38 -16.76
C GLY A 691 -20.56 -29.41 -16.07
N LEU A 692 -20.85 -30.71 -16.18
CA LEU A 692 -19.99 -31.77 -15.68
C LEU A 692 -18.69 -31.85 -16.49
N LEU A 693 -18.79 -31.67 -17.81
CA LEU A 693 -17.67 -31.77 -18.76
C LEU A 693 -17.34 -30.42 -19.42
N ASP A 694 -16.07 -30.17 -19.71
CA ASP A 694 -15.61 -29.00 -20.49
C ASP A 694 -15.38 -29.37 -21.96
N PHE A 695 -16.19 -28.81 -22.86
CA PHE A 695 -16.09 -29.04 -24.31
C PHE A 695 -14.82 -28.45 -24.94
N GLU A 696 -14.16 -27.48 -24.31
CA GLU A 696 -12.98 -26.81 -24.87
C GLU A 696 -11.69 -27.62 -24.66
N THR A 697 -11.73 -28.61 -23.78
CA THR A 697 -10.55 -29.39 -23.38
C THR A 697 -10.30 -30.60 -24.27
N THR A 698 -11.20 -30.95 -25.20
CA THR A 698 -11.07 -32.17 -26.00
C THR A 698 -11.25 -31.85 -27.48
N VAL A 699 -10.37 -32.39 -28.33
CA VAL A 699 -10.45 -32.29 -29.79
C VAL A 699 -10.53 -33.66 -30.42
N TYR A 700 -11.29 -33.76 -31.51
CA TYR A 700 -11.36 -34.94 -32.36
C TYR A 700 -10.31 -34.84 -33.46
N LYS A 701 -9.47 -35.86 -33.59
CA LYS A 701 -8.44 -35.94 -34.61
C LYS A 701 -8.91 -36.84 -35.73
N ASP A 702 -9.14 -36.25 -36.90
CA ASP A 702 -9.56 -36.98 -38.08
C ASP A 702 -8.39 -37.84 -38.61
N ALA A 703 -8.56 -39.16 -38.56
CA ALA A 703 -7.55 -40.12 -38.98
C ALA A 703 -7.22 -40.10 -40.49
N VAL A 704 -8.06 -39.46 -41.31
CA VAL A 704 -7.89 -39.32 -42.77
C VAL A 704 -7.20 -38.01 -43.13
N THR A 705 -7.66 -36.89 -42.56
CA THR A 705 -7.13 -35.55 -42.87
C THR A 705 -5.96 -35.14 -41.98
N GLY A 706 -5.81 -35.79 -40.82
CA GLY A 706 -4.83 -35.44 -39.80
C GLY A 706 -5.10 -34.11 -39.09
N GLN A 707 -6.26 -33.48 -39.36
CA GLN A 707 -6.65 -32.21 -38.77
C GLN A 707 -7.38 -32.42 -37.45
N ASP A 708 -7.11 -31.52 -36.49
CA ASP A 708 -7.78 -31.48 -35.20
C ASP A 708 -9.05 -30.62 -35.31
N LYS A 709 -10.20 -31.19 -34.96
CA LYS A 709 -11.49 -30.51 -34.93
C LYS A 709 -11.97 -30.31 -33.48
N PRO A 710 -12.53 -29.14 -33.13
CA PRO A 710 -13.18 -28.94 -31.82
C PRO A 710 -14.32 -29.94 -31.59
N LEU A 711 -14.55 -30.32 -30.33
CA LEU A 711 -15.55 -31.32 -29.96
C LEU A 711 -16.96 -31.00 -30.50
N ARG A 712 -17.41 -29.74 -30.38
CA ARG A 712 -18.71 -29.28 -30.89
C ARG A 712 -18.85 -29.50 -32.40
N ALA A 713 -17.83 -29.12 -33.17
CA ALA A 713 -17.84 -29.32 -34.61
C ALA A 713 -17.88 -30.82 -34.98
N ALA A 714 -17.21 -31.68 -34.21
CA ALA A 714 -17.27 -33.12 -34.42
C ALA A 714 -18.66 -33.72 -34.12
N MET A 715 -19.37 -33.18 -33.12
CA MET A 715 -20.76 -33.53 -32.83
C MET A 715 -21.70 -33.10 -33.97
N ASP A 716 -21.57 -31.85 -34.45
CA ASP A 716 -22.39 -31.32 -35.54
C ASP A 716 -22.22 -32.07 -36.87
N HIS A 717 -21.01 -32.57 -37.15
CA HIS A 717 -20.69 -33.33 -38.36
C HIS A 717 -20.94 -34.85 -38.21
N ALA A 718 -21.56 -35.29 -37.11
CA ALA A 718 -21.81 -36.70 -36.79
C ALA A 718 -20.54 -37.58 -36.77
N ASP A 719 -19.37 -36.98 -36.49
CA ASP A 719 -18.13 -37.70 -36.21
C ASP A 719 -18.19 -38.37 -34.81
N ILE A 720 -19.08 -37.87 -33.95
CA ILE A 720 -19.38 -38.42 -32.62
C ILE A 720 -20.89 -38.67 -32.51
N ASP A 721 -21.28 -39.93 -32.26
CA ASP A 721 -22.64 -40.33 -31.91
C ASP A 721 -22.88 -40.03 -30.43
N VAL A 722 -23.57 -38.91 -30.17
CA VAL A 722 -23.83 -38.37 -28.83
C VAL A 722 -24.77 -39.26 -28.02
N GLU A 723 -25.79 -39.83 -28.66
CA GLU A 723 -26.79 -40.68 -28.00
C GLU A 723 -26.20 -42.04 -27.58
N LYS A 724 -25.33 -42.61 -28.42
CA LYS A 724 -24.70 -43.91 -28.13
C LYS A 724 -23.32 -43.79 -27.47
N GLY A 725 -22.78 -42.58 -27.36
CA GLY A 725 -21.47 -42.32 -26.77
C GLY A 725 -20.30 -42.93 -27.54
N LYS A 726 -20.31 -42.84 -28.88
CA LYS A 726 -19.29 -43.45 -29.75
C LYS A 726 -18.64 -42.46 -30.71
N VAL A 727 -17.35 -42.63 -30.93
CA VAL A 727 -16.54 -41.84 -31.86
C VAL A 727 -16.31 -42.64 -33.15
N LEU A 728 -16.60 -42.05 -34.30
CA LEU A 728 -16.44 -42.68 -35.60
C LEU A 728 -15.00 -42.52 -36.11
N ASP A 729 -14.34 -43.63 -36.42
CA ASP A 729 -13.07 -43.65 -37.14
C ASP A 729 -13.33 -43.74 -38.65
N ARG A 730 -13.26 -42.61 -39.36
CA ARG A 730 -13.49 -42.53 -40.81
C ARG A 730 -12.51 -43.36 -41.66
N LYS A 731 -11.33 -43.72 -41.12
CA LYS A 731 -10.34 -44.52 -41.85
C LYS A 731 -10.75 -45.99 -41.93
N ASN A 732 -11.38 -46.49 -40.87
CA ASN A 732 -11.74 -47.90 -40.72
C ASN A 732 -13.26 -48.14 -40.74
N ASP A 733 -14.06 -47.08 -40.85
CA ASP A 733 -15.52 -47.06 -40.78
C ASP A 733 -16.06 -47.81 -39.55
N ARG A 734 -15.42 -47.59 -38.40
CA ARG A 734 -15.75 -48.24 -37.13
C ARG A 734 -15.96 -47.21 -36.04
N ALA A 735 -16.99 -47.43 -35.23
CA ALA A 735 -17.28 -46.61 -34.06
C ALA A 735 -16.69 -47.24 -32.78
N TYR A 736 -16.01 -46.43 -31.98
CA TYR A 736 -15.38 -46.83 -30.72
C TYR A 736 -15.96 -46.04 -29.56
N ASN A 737 -15.97 -46.62 -28.36
CA ASN A 737 -16.29 -45.89 -27.13
C ASN A 737 -15.22 -44.82 -26.81
N PHE A 738 -15.54 -43.83 -25.97
CA PHE A 738 -14.65 -42.69 -25.73
C PHE A 738 -13.28 -43.07 -25.15
N ASP A 739 -13.24 -44.03 -24.23
CA ASP A 739 -12.02 -44.61 -23.64
C ASP A 739 -11.11 -45.22 -24.71
N VAL A 740 -11.67 -46.04 -25.60
CA VAL A 740 -10.96 -46.66 -26.71
C VAL A 740 -10.52 -45.61 -27.72
N ALA A 741 -11.34 -44.59 -27.97
CA ALA A 741 -11.02 -43.48 -28.87
C ALA A 741 -9.79 -42.67 -28.40
N PHE A 742 -9.67 -42.39 -27.09
CA PHE A 742 -8.47 -41.77 -26.51
C PHE A 742 -7.24 -42.68 -26.66
N SER A 743 -7.37 -43.98 -26.37
CA SER A 743 -6.24 -44.93 -26.52
C SER A 743 -5.72 -45.03 -27.96
N LYS A 744 -6.58 -44.79 -28.95
CA LYS A 744 -6.26 -44.78 -30.39
C LYS A 744 -5.83 -43.40 -30.90
N GLY A 745 -5.87 -42.36 -30.07
CA GLY A 745 -5.55 -40.98 -30.46
C GLY A 745 -6.57 -40.32 -31.39
N LEU A 746 -7.81 -40.85 -31.44
CA LEU A 746 -8.93 -40.23 -32.15
C LEU A 746 -9.51 -39.04 -31.37
N LEU A 747 -9.39 -39.08 -30.04
CA LEU A 747 -9.63 -37.95 -29.16
C LEU A 747 -8.32 -37.56 -28.46
N VAL A 748 -8.08 -36.26 -28.34
CA VAL A 748 -6.90 -35.71 -27.67
C VAL A 748 -7.33 -34.59 -26.74
N THR A 749 -6.85 -34.59 -25.51
CA THR A 749 -7.08 -33.50 -24.56
C THR A 749 -6.09 -32.36 -24.81
N ILE A 750 -6.61 -31.13 -24.92
CA ILE A 750 -5.86 -29.90 -25.09
C ILE A 750 -6.01 -29.01 -23.86
N ASN A 751 -4.89 -28.47 -23.39
CA ASN A 751 -4.89 -27.49 -22.31
C ASN A 751 -4.87 -26.10 -22.92
N ARG A 752 -6.03 -25.44 -23.01
CA ARG A 752 -6.10 -24.03 -23.38
C ARG A 752 -5.82 -23.16 -22.14
N PRO A 753 -4.95 -22.14 -22.25
CA PRO A 753 -4.74 -21.19 -21.17
C PRO A 753 -6.08 -20.57 -20.74
N ILE A 754 -6.38 -20.55 -19.44
CA ILE A 754 -7.56 -19.93 -18.82
C ILE A 754 -7.64 -18.46 -19.20
N THR A 755 -6.53 -17.73 -19.22
CA THR A 755 -6.54 -16.33 -19.69
C THR A 755 -6.89 -16.25 -21.17
N GLY A 756 -6.44 -17.23 -21.96
CA GLY A 756 -6.86 -17.45 -23.35
C GLY A 756 -8.35 -17.77 -23.46
N LYS A 757 -8.94 -18.53 -22.53
CA LYS A 757 -10.39 -18.75 -22.43
C LYS A 757 -11.14 -17.51 -21.98
N ILE A 758 -10.56 -16.62 -21.18
CA ILE A 758 -11.16 -15.33 -20.79
C ILE A 758 -11.05 -14.32 -21.94
N LEU A 759 -9.99 -14.38 -22.74
CA LEU A 759 -9.77 -13.58 -23.96
C LEU A 759 -10.60 -14.08 -25.13
N GLU A 760 -10.66 -15.39 -25.38
CA GLU A 760 -11.55 -16.02 -26.35
C GLU A 760 -12.98 -16.00 -25.87
N ARG A 761 -13.27 -16.13 -24.57
CA ARG A 761 -14.59 -15.78 -24.07
C ARG A 761 -14.79 -14.32 -24.32
N LYS A 762 -13.91 -13.37 -24.02
CA LYS A 762 -14.08 -11.95 -24.44
C LYS A 762 -14.31 -11.79 -25.94
N GLU A 763 -13.59 -12.47 -26.82
CA GLU A 763 -13.75 -12.39 -28.28
C GLU A 763 -14.99 -13.14 -28.79
N SER A 764 -15.35 -14.26 -28.16
CA SER A 764 -16.52 -15.09 -28.47
C SER A 764 -17.77 -14.53 -27.80
N ILE A 765 -17.64 -13.79 -26.71
CA ILE A 765 -18.62 -12.93 -26.04
C ILE A 765 -18.73 -11.65 -26.85
N ASP A 766 -17.66 -11.07 -27.39
CA ASP A 766 -17.75 -9.95 -28.32
C ASP A 766 -18.44 -10.38 -29.64
N ASN A 767 -18.41 -11.69 -29.96
CA ASN A 767 -19.10 -12.27 -31.13
C ASN A 767 -20.48 -12.92 -30.84
N LEU A 768 -20.75 -13.47 -29.64
CA LEU A 768 -22.02 -14.11 -29.23
C LEU A 768 -22.83 -13.28 -28.23
N LEU A 769 -22.19 -12.44 -27.41
CA LEU A 769 -22.87 -11.39 -26.67
C LEU A 769 -23.12 -10.19 -27.62
N GLN A 770 -24.12 -10.39 -28.47
CA GLN A 770 -25.26 -9.48 -28.43
C GLN A 770 -26.09 -9.70 -27.14
N GLU A 771 -25.44 -9.84 -25.96
CA GLU A 771 -26.05 -9.54 -24.68
C GLU A 771 -25.73 -8.09 -24.37
N SER A 772 -26.75 -7.38 -23.87
CA SER A 772 -26.77 -5.95 -23.70
C SER A 772 -25.45 -5.39 -23.17
N PRO A 773 -24.84 -4.42 -23.87
CA PRO A 773 -23.47 -3.94 -23.69
C PRO A 773 -23.30 -3.02 -22.48
N VAL A 774 -24.27 -3.03 -21.57
CA VAL A 774 -24.28 -2.20 -20.39
C VAL A 774 -23.72 -3.05 -19.25
N GLY A 775 -22.40 -3.27 -19.29
CA GLY A 775 -21.69 -3.71 -18.09
C GLY A 775 -21.83 -2.65 -16.99
N LYS A 776 -21.74 -3.04 -15.71
CA LYS A 776 -21.90 -2.13 -14.55
C LYS A 776 -20.75 -1.09 -14.38
N GLY A 777 -19.93 -0.86 -15.40
CA GLY A 777 -18.78 0.03 -15.34
C GLY A 777 -18.55 0.82 -16.64
N PRO A 778 -17.62 1.79 -16.62
CA PRO A 778 -17.36 2.69 -17.74
C PRO A 778 -16.85 1.93 -18.98
N LYS A 779 -17.45 2.16 -20.14
CA LYS A 779 -17.03 1.56 -21.41
C LYS A 779 -17.01 2.59 -22.53
N GLU A 780 -16.00 2.53 -23.40
CA GLU A 780 -16.02 3.31 -24.63
C GLU A 780 -17.08 2.81 -25.60
N MET A 781 -17.93 3.71 -26.09
CA MET A 781 -18.94 3.41 -27.09
C MET A 781 -19.19 4.61 -28.01
N SER A 782 -19.69 4.35 -29.22
CA SER A 782 -20.11 5.41 -30.14
C SER A 782 -21.47 5.97 -29.72
N LEU A 783 -21.83 7.16 -30.20
CA LEU A 783 -23.15 7.75 -29.98
C LEU A 783 -24.26 6.85 -30.55
N GLN A 784 -24.01 6.26 -31.73
CA GLN A 784 -24.93 5.32 -32.36
C GLN A 784 -25.15 4.07 -31.51
N ASP A 785 -24.09 3.57 -30.86
CA ASP A 785 -24.20 2.47 -29.90
C ASP A 785 -24.97 2.90 -28.66
N ALA A 786 -24.65 4.05 -28.06
CA ALA A 786 -25.34 4.56 -26.87
C ALA A 786 -26.86 4.72 -27.07
N LEU A 787 -27.30 5.15 -28.26
CA LEU A 787 -28.70 5.20 -28.68
C LEU A 787 -29.32 3.81 -28.88
N ARG A 788 -28.55 2.87 -29.46
CA ARG A 788 -28.99 1.49 -29.69
C ARG A 788 -29.28 0.73 -28.39
N TYR A 789 -28.63 1.14 -27.30
CA TYR A 789 -28.72 0.48 -26.00
C TYR A 789 -29.54 1.27 -24.97
N ASP A 790 -30.35 2.24 -25.41
CA ASP A 790 -31.23 3.07 -24.59
C ASP A 790 -30.54 3.82 -23.44
N LEU A 791 -29.21 3.98 -23.51
CA LEU A 791 -28.44 4.81 -22.56
C LEU A 791 -28.64 6.30 -22.86
N LEU A 792 -28.86 6.63 -24.12
CA LEU A 792 -29.27 7.94 -24.61
C LEU A 792 -30.54 7.79 -25.44
N SER A 793 -31.38 8.82 -25.43
CA SER A 793 -32.60 8.89 -26.22
C SER A 793 -32.59 10.14 -27.08
N LEU A 794 -32.97 10.01 -28.35
CA LEU A 794 -33.03 11.14 -29.28
C LEU A 794 -33.97 12.25 -28.81
N ASP A 795 -34.99 11.90 -28.01
CA ASP A 795 -36.04 12.83 -27.59
C ASP A 795 -35.88 13.32 -26.14
N MET A 796 -35.29 12.50 -25.26
CA MET A 796 -35.08 12.86 -23.85
C MET A 796 -33.69 13.42 -23.55
N SER A 797 -32.67 12.97 -24.29
CA SER A 797 -31.31 13.43 -24.09
C SER A 797 -31.10 14.77 -24.75
N VAL A 798 -30.35 15.64 -24.08
CA VAL A 798 -30.09 17.00 -24.52
C VAL A 798 -28.60 17.24 -24.64
N VAL A 799 -28.24 18.04 -25.65
CA VAL A 799 -26.88 18.52 -25.85
C VAL A 799 -26.90 20.01 -25.60
N ARG A 800 -25.87 20.51 -24.93
CA ARG A 800 -25.69 21.95 -24.86
C ARG A 800 -25.07 22.43 -26.16
N ASP A 801 -25.83 23.17 -26.96
CA ASP A 801 -25.33 23.70 -28.22
C ASP A 801 -24.23 24.74 -27.94
N PRO A 802 -22.98 24.53 -28.41
CA PRO A 802 -21.88 25.47 -28.19
C PRO A 802 -22.13 26.86 -28.75
N ARG A 803 -23.03 27.01 -29.73
CA ARG A 803 -23.32 28.29 -30.39
C ARG A 803 -24.31 29.14 -29.62
N THR A 804 -25.33 28.50 -29.04
CA THR A 804 -26.43 29.19 -28.36
C THR A 804 -26.36 29.08 -26.84
N GLY A 805 -25.60 28.13 -26.31
CA GLY A 805 -25.47 27.85 -24.89
C GLY A 805 -26.69 27.18 -24.26
N LEU A 806 -27.74 26.91 -25.06
CA LEU A 806 -29.01 26.32 -24.64
C LEU A 806 -29.00 24.80 -24.80
N PHE A 807 -29.81 24.11 -24.00
CA PHE A 807 -30.07 22.69 -24.17
C PHE A 807 -30.98 22.46 -25.38
N VAL A 808 -30.48 21.73 -26.37
CA VAL A 808 -31.23 21.28 -27.54
C VAL A 808 -31.41 19.76 -27.49
N PRO A 809 -32.55 19.21 -27.93
CA PRO A 809 -32.73 17.77 -28.01
C PRO A 809 -31.66 17.12 -28.90
N LEU A 810 -31.19 15.93 -28.53
CA LEU A 810 -30.14 15.21 -29.24
C LEU A 810 -30.47 14.99 -30.73
N ARG A 811 -31.75 14.76 -31.05
CA ARG A 811 -32.26 14.71 -32.44
C ARG A 811 -31.91 15.97 -33.25
N GLN A 812 -32.09 17.13 -32.65
CA GLN A 812 -31.83 18.41 -33.30
C GLN A 812 -30.32 18.69 -33.40
N ALA A 813 -29.55 18.34 -32.36
CA ALA A 813 -28.09 18.48 -32.36
C ALA A 813 -27.40 17.65 -33.47
N LEU A 814 -27.92 16.46 -33.75
CA LEU A 814 -27.46 15.62 -34.87
C LEU A 814 -27.78 16.22 -36.24
N HIS A 815 -29.00 16.74 -36.40
CA HIS A 815 -29.42 17.39 -37.66
C HIS A 815 -28.59 18.65 -37.95
N ASP A 816 -28.31 19.44 -36.91
CA ASP A 816 -27.58 20.71 -37.03
C ASP A 816 -26.05 20.50 -37.11
N GLY A 817 -25.59 19.24 -37.09
CA GLY A 817 -24.18 18.85 -37.24
C GLY A 817 -23.29 19.22 -36.04
N VAL A 818 -23.88 19.50 -34.88
CA VAL A 818 -23.18 19.82 -33.63
C VAL A 818 -22.46 18.57 -33.09
N LEU A 819 -23.07 17.40 -33.26
CA LEU A 819 -22.51 16.12 -32.88
C LEU A 819 -22.63 15.15 -34.06
N GLN A 820 -21.59 14.36 -34.33
CA GLN A 820 -21.63 13.35 -35.39
C GLN A 820 -22.00 11.98 -34.82
N ASP A 821 -22.73 11.18 -35.60
CA ASP A 821 -23.14 9.81 -35.21
C ASP A 821 -21.95 8.89 -34.88
N SER A 822 -20.78 9.19 -35.46
CA SER A 822 -19.53 8.43 -35.25
C SER A 822 -18.73 8.84 -34.00
N ALA A 823 -19.17 9.88 -33.27
CA ALA A 823 -18.47 10.36 -32.09
C ALA A 823 -18.44 9.30 -30.98
N ARG A 824 -17.31 9.16 -30.29
CA ARG A 824 -17.13 8.18 -29.21
C ARG A 824 -17.02 8.89 -27.86
N ALA A 825 -17.44 8.18 -26.82
CA ALA A 825 -17.33 8.61 -25.43
C ALA A 825 -17.09 7.41 -24.52
N THR A 826 -16.44 7.64 -23.38
CA THR A 826 -16.47 6.69 -22.27
C THR A 826 -17.77 6.88 -21.52
N ILE A 827 -18.68 5.91 -21.61
CA ILE A 827 -20.01 5.96 -21.03
C ILE A 827 -20.04 5.05 -19.79
N ASP A 828 -20.23 5.66 -18.62
CA ASP A 828 -20.54 4.96 -17.38
C ASP A 828 -22.06 5.00 -17.14
N PRO A 829 -22.77 3.86 -17.14
CA PRO A 829 -24.22 3.83 -16.96
C PRO A 829 -24.72 4.46 -15.65
N LYS A 830 -23.84 4.69 -14.68
CA LYS A 830 -24.18 5.37 -13.40
C LYS A 830 -24.22 6.89 -13.51
N LEU A 831 -23.62 7.48 -14.55
CA LEU A 831 -23.60 8.93 -14.77
C LEU A 831 -24.75 9.34 -15.69
N LEU A 832 -25.26 10.56 -15.52
CA LEU A 832 -26.36 11.09 -16.34
C LEU A 832 -25.88 12.03 -17.45
N PHE A 833 -24.57 12.09 -17.71
CA PHE A 833 -24.00 12.83 -18.83
C PHE A 833 -22.70 12.19 -19.30
N PHE A 834 -22.39 12.38 -20.58
CA PHE A 834 -21.21 11.83 -21.23
C PHE A 834 -20.55 12.89 -22.11
N THR A 835 -19.22 12.86 -22.15
CA THR A 835 -18.42 13.77 -22.98
C THR A 835 -17.95 13.03 -24.22
N PHE A 836 -18.39 13.47 -25.39
CA PHE A 836 -18.04 12.91 -26.68
C PHE A 836 -16.87 13.67 -27.33
N ASP A 837 -16.17 13.00 -28.26
CA ASP A 837 -15.11 13.60 -29.07
C ASP A 837 -15.55 14.98 -29.63
N ASN A 838 -14.76 16.04 -29.35
CA ASN A 838 -15.03 17.48 -29.53
C ASN A 838 -15.54 18.26 -28.29
N ASP A 839 -15.33 17.77 -27.07
CA ASP A 839 -15.77 18.42 -25.81
C ASP A 839 -17.30 18.65 -25.72
N CYS A 840 -18.08 17.94 -26.54
CA CYS A 840 -19.53 18.02 -26.54
C CYS A 840 -20.12 17.16 -25.41
N VAL A 841 -20.81 17.80 -24.47
CA VAL A 841 -21.46 17.13 -23.35
C VAL A 841 -22.90 16.79 -23.70
N VAL A 842 -23.24 15.51 -23.65
CA VAL A 842 -24.59 14.99 -23.87
C VAL A 842 -25.16 14.53 -22.53
N TYR A 843 -26.28 15.11 -22.12
CA TYR A 843 -26.98 14.74 -20.90
C TYR A 843 -28.11 13.77 -21.22
N VAL A 844 -28.24 12.71 -20.43
CA VAL A 844 -29.33 11.70 -20.54
C VAL A 844 -30.69 12.38 -20.41
N ARG A 845 -30.77 13.41 -19.56
CA ARG A 845 -31.93 14.29 -19.35
C ARG A 845 -31.43 15.72 -19.05
N GLU A 846 -32.27 16.72 -19.27
CA GLU A 846 -31.92 18.11 -18.92
C GLU A 846 -31.59 18.24 -17.42
N PRO A 847 -30.38 18.72 -17.06
CA PRO A 847 -30.00 18.93 -15.65
C PRO A 847 -30.79 20.10 -15.05
N LEU A 848 -31.06 20.04 -13.74
CA LEU A 848 -31.74 21.14 -13.07
C LEU A 848 -30.80 22.33 -12.89
N SER A 849 -31.27 23.54 -13.16
CA SER A 849 -30.54 24.74 -12.74
C SER A 849 -30.50 24.85 -11.22
N PHE A 850 -29.45 25.48 -10.68
CA PHE A 850 -29.27 25.65 -9.24
C PHE A 850 -30.50 26.32 -8.59
N ASP A 851 -31.01 27.41 -9.18
CA ASP A 851 -32.23 28.08 -8.71
C ASP A 851 -33.44 27.15 -8.70
N ARG A 852 -33.59 26.32 -9.74
CA ARG A 852 -34.74 25.41 -9.85
C ARG A 852 -34.67 24.27 -8.84
N ALA A 853 -33.48 23.77 -8.54
CA ALA A 853 -33.26 22.77 -7.51
C ALA A 853 -33.63 23.30 -6.10
N VAL A 854 -33.32 24.57 -5.82
CA VAL A 854 -33.71 25.24 -4.57
C VAL A 854 -35.22 25.48 -4.51
N GLU A 855 -35.84 25.97 -5.58
CA GLU A 855 -37.30 26.21 -5.65
C GLU A 855 -38.12 24.95 -5.41
N LEU A 856 -37.66 23.83 -5.98
CA LEU A 856 -38.32 22.53 -5.83
C LEU A 856 -38.02 21.86 -4.49
N GLN A 857 -37.27 22.53 -3.59
CA GLN A 857 -36.83 22.00 -2.29
C GLN A 857 -36.03 20.69 -2.43
N LEU A 858 -35.42 20.46 -3.58
CA LEU A 858 -34.54 19.30 -3.82
C LEU A 858 -33.12 19.59 -3.34
N LEU A 859 -32.69 20.85 -3.34
CA LEU A 859 -31.43 21.29 -2.73
C LEU A 859 -31.71 22.06 -1.44
N ASP A 860 -31.27 21.52 -0.31
CA ASP A 860 -31.32 22.23 0.97
C ASP A 860 -30.08 23.10 1.14
N LEU A 861 -30.26 24.42 1.19
CA LEU A 861 -29.18 25.39 1.33
C LEU A 861 -28.56 25.44 2.73
N SER A 862 -29.26 24.93 3.75
CA SER A 862 -28.76 24.90 5.12
C SER A 862 -27.80 23.72 5.35
N THR A 863 -28.07 22.58 4.71
CA THR A 863 -27.25 21.36 4.82
C THR A 863 -26.36 21.12 3.60
N GLY A 864 -26.60 21.81 2.49
CA GLY A 864 -25.86 21.65 1.24
C GLY A 864 -26.09 20.30 0.56
N ARG A 865 -27.19 19.61 0.89
CA ARG A 865 -27.52 18.28 0.38
C ARG A 865 -28.64 18.33 -0.65
N PHE A 866 -28.47 17.54 -1.70
CA PHE A 866 -29.42 17.37 -2.78
C PHE A 866 -30.16 16.04 -2.63
N GLN A 867 -31.48 16.08 -2.68
CA GLN A 867 -32.36 14.92 -2.67
C GLN A 867 -32.72 14.56 -4.13
N PRO A 868 -32.25 13.41 -4.66
CA PRO A 868 -32.61 12.99 -6.00
C PRO A 868 -34.11 12.67 -6.06
N SER A 869 -34.85 13.31 -6.97
CA SER A 869 -36.26 12.97 -7.19
C SER A 869 -36.36 11.75 -8.10
N SER A 870 -36.93 10.65 -7.61
CA SER A 870 -37.26 9.49 -8.43
C SER A 870 -38.52 9.81 -9.24
N SER A 871 -38.37 9.98 -10.55
CA SER A 871 -39.48 10.17 -11.46
C SER A 871 -40.26 8.86 -11.68
N ALA A 872 -41.18 8.51 -10.78
CA ALA A 872 -42.45 7.79 -11.03
C ALA A 872 -43.23 7.56 -9.71
N THR A 873 -44.42 8.18 -9.62
CA THR A 873 -45.53 7.87 -8.68
C THR A 873 -45.31 8.01 -7.16
N GLN A 874 -46.21 8.79 -6.53
CA GLN A 874 -46.25 9.14 -5.10
C GLN A 874 -46.60 7.99 -4.13
N LEU A 875 -46.02 6.80 -4.26
CA LEU A 875 -46.45 5.64 -3.45
C LEU A 875 -45.40 4.96 -2.55
N ASP A 876 -44.11 5.28 -2.63
CA ASP A 876 -43.13 4.68 -1.71
C ASP A 876 -42.24 5.76 -1.05
N ARG A 877 -42.68 6.27 0.11
CA ARG A 877 -41.86 7.18 0.95
C ARG A 877 -40.77 6.47 1.74
N ASP A 878 -40.78 5.13 1.79
CA ASP A 878 -39.86 4.34 2.61
C ASP A 878 -38.58 3.91 1.88
N ASN A 879 -38.43 4.23 0.58
CA ASN A 879 -37.28 3.84 -0.25
C ASN A 879 -36.70 5.00 -1.08
N LEU A 880 -36.60 6.20 -0.49
CA LEU A 880 -35.92 7.32 -1.13
C LEU A 880 -34.39 7.11 -1.10
N PRO A 881 -33.67 7.31 -2.23
CA PRO A 881 -32.21 7.27 -2.23
C PRO A 881 -31.65 8.31 -1.25
N PRO A 882 -30.49 8.03 -0.62
CA PRO A 882 -29.90 8.93 0.36
C PRO A 882 -29.58 10.29 -0.27
N ALA A 883 -29.76 11.36 0.52
CA ALA A 883 -29.37 12.71 0.11
C ALA A 883 -27.86 12.77 -0.16
N ILE A 884 -27.48 13.28 -1.33
CA ILE A 884 -26.09 13.39 -1.79
C ILE A 884 -25.56 14.81 -1.61
N THR A 885 -24.24 15.00 -1.62
CA THR A 885 -23.65 16.34 -1.53
C THR A 885 -23.91 17.15 -2.81
N LEU A 886 -23.85 18.48 -2.74
CA LEU A 886 -23.93 19.35 -3.92
C LEU A 886 -22.86 18.99 -4.98
N ARG A 887 -21.65 18.60 -4.53
CA ARG A 887 -20.58 18.16 -5.42
C ARG A 887 -20.96 16.87 -6.15
N ASP A 888 -21.47 15.87 -5.44
CA ASP A 888 -21.85 14.59 -6.03
C ASP A 888 -23.03 14.75 -6.99
N ALA A 889 -23.98 15.64 -6.68
CA ALA A 889 -25.09 15.95 -7.57
C ALA A 889 -24.61 16.53 -8.92
N ILE A 890 -23.58 17.38 -8.90
CA ILE A 890 -22.95 17.93 -10.12
C ILE A 890 -22.18 16.83 -10.86
N VAL A 891 -21.39 16.02 -10.16
CA VAL A 891 -20.61 14.91 -10.75
C VAL A 891 -21.51 13.86 -11.37
N GLN A 892 -22.71 13.64 -10.83
CA GLN A 892 -23.71 12.73 -11.39
C GLN A 892 -24.54 13.37 -12.52
N GLY A 893 -24.43 14.68 -12.78
CA GLY A 893 -25.17 15.39 -13.82
C GLY A 893 -26.60 15.76 -13.46
N LEU A 894 -26.95 15.82 -12.16
CA LEU A 894 -28.28 16.17 -11.69
C LEU A 894 -28.53 17.68 -11.65
N ILE A 895 -27.47 18.46 -11.40
CA ILE A 895 -27.49 19.93 -11.36
C ILE A 895 -26.53 20.48 -12.41
N ASP A 896 -26.96 21.51 -13.15
CA ASP A 896 -26.13 22.20 -14.13
C ASP A 896 -25.03 23.05 -13.44
N PRO A 897 -23.73 22.71 -13.60
CA PRO A 897 -22.64 23.44 -12.98
C PRO A 897 -22.44 24.87 -13.51
N GLU A 898 -23.00 25.20 -14.68
CA GLU A 898 -22.87 26.54 -15.28
C GLU A 898 -24.01 27.48 -14.87
N SER A 899 -25.05 26.97 -14.21
CA SER A 899 -26.18 27.76 -13.73
C SER A 899 -25.87 28.63 -12.50
N VAL A 900 -24.65 28.57 -11.97
CA VAL A 900 -24.22 29.30 -10.77
C VAL A 900 -22.73 29.63 -10.82
N LEU A 901 -22.40 30.83 -10.35
CA LEU A 901 -21.04 31.37 -10.35
C LEU A 901 -20.65 31.81 -8.93
N LEU A 902 -19.41 31.53 -8.57
CA LEU A 902 -18.78 32.00 -7.34
C LEU A 902 -17.95 33.26 -7.63
N LYS A 903 -18.14 34.30 -6.83
CA LYS A 903 -17.33 35.53 -6.87
C LYS A 903 -16.04 35.34 -6.07
N ASP A 904 -14.89 35.34 -6.76
CA ASP A 904 -13.56 35.43 -6.14
C ASP A 904 -13.22 36.92 -5.93
N GLY A 905 -13.46 37.41 -4.71
CA GLY A 905 -13.21 38.80 -4.35
C GLY A 905 -11.73 39.18 -4.24
N ALA A 906 -10.80 38.21 -4.16
CA ALA A 906 -9.36 38.51 -4.12
C ALA A 906 -8.78 38.70 -5.53
N LYS A 907 -9.31 37.97 -6.52
CA LYS A 907 -8.87 38.03 -7.93
C LYS A 907 -9.84 38.79 -8.84
N HIS A 908 -10.95 39.28 -8.29
CA HIS A 908 -12.05 39.92 -9.02
C HIS A 908 -12.49 39.11 -10.25
N LYS A 909 -12.70 37.80 -10.06
CA LYS A 909 -13.07 36.86 -11.14
C LYS A 909 -14.29 36.01 -10.75
N LEU A 910 -15.14 35.70 -11.72
CA LEU A 910 -16.23 34.73 -11.58
C LEU A 910 -15.74 33.31 -11.90
N LEU A 911 -16.06 32.35 -11.03
CA LEU A 911 -15.64 30.96 -11.13
C LEU A 911 -16.86 30.03 -11.16
N HIS A 912 -16.85 29.05 -12.06
CA HIS A 912 -17.83 27.97 -12.04
C HIS A 912 -17.58 27.01 -10.87
N LEU A 913 -18.63 26.34 -10.39
CA LEU A 913 -18.53 25.43 -9.23
C LEU A 913 -17.44 24.35 -9.36
N PRO A 914 -17.26 23.65 -10.50
CA PRO A 914 -16.19 22.65 -10.62
C PRO A 914 -14.79 23.24 -10.44
N GLU A 915 -14.56 24.48 -10.87
CA GLU A 915 -13.29 25.19 -10.66
C GLU A 915 -13.14 25.66 -9.21
N ALA A 916 -14.23 26.11 -8.58
CA ALA A 916 -14.26 26.50 -7.18
C ALA A 916 -13.96 25.33 -6.23
N PHE A 917 -14.55 24.14 -6.47
CA PHE A 917 -14.24 22.93 -5.72
C PHE A 917 -12.77 22.50 -5.90
N ARG A 918 -12.24 22.57 -7.13
CA ARG A 918 -10.83 22.25 -7.41
C ARG A 918 -9.86 23.19 -6.70
N LYS A 919 -10.25 24.46 -6.54
CA LYS A 919 -9.48 25.49 -5.83
C LYS A 919 -9.72 25.48 -4.31
N GLY A 920 -10.58 24.59 -3.80
CA GLY A 920 -10.89 24.51 -2.36
C GLY A 920 -11.67 25.71 -1.84
N LEU A 921 -12.33 26.48 -2.71
CA LEU A 921 -13.13 27.65 -2.32
C LEU A 921 -14.51 27.26 -1.78
N ILE A 922 -14.94 26.02 -2.04
CA ILE A 922 -16.17 25.44 -1.49
C ILE A 922 -15.82 24.09 -0.87
N GLU A 923 -16.23 23.88 0.38
CA GLU A 923 -16.05 22.61 1.10
C GLU A 923 -16.97 21.52 0.50
N PRO A 924 -16.44 20.36 0.08
CA PRO A 924 -17.23 19.32 -0.58
C PRO A 924 -18.37 18.73 0.26
N GLU A 925 -18.17 18.58 1.57
CA GLU A 925 -19.07 17.80 2.45
C GLU A 925 -20.09 18.66 3.20
N LYS A 926 -19.70 19.89 3.58
CA LYS A 926 -20.53 20.81 4.37
C LYS A 926 -21.07 21.98 3.53
N SER A 927 -20.66 22.08 2.26
CA SER A 927 -21.01 23.17 1.33
C SER A 927 -20.75 24.59 1.86
N ASN A 928 -19.78 24.77 2.77
CA ASN A 928 -19.35 26.12 3.16
C ASN A 928 -18.54 26.75 2.03
N VAL A 929 -18.73 28.05 1.81
CA VAL A 929 -18.06 28.83 0.79
C VAL A 929 -17.05 29.75 1.47
N LEU A 930 -15.80 29.74 1.01
CA LEU A 930 -14.76 30.66 1.46
C LEU A 930 -14.90 31.99 0.73
N ASP A 931 -15.23 33.04 1.46
CA ASP A 931 -15.11 34.40 0.94
C ASP A 931 -13.64 34.81 0.95
N THR A 932 -13.05 34.88 -0.24
CA THR A 932 -11.64 35.25 -0.43
C THR A 932 -11.35 36.71 -0.07
N ALA A 933 -12.34 37.60 -0.06
CA ALA A 933 -12.14 39.00 0.31
C ALA A 933 -12.04 39.19 1.83
N SER A 934 -12.89 38.49 2.59
CA SER A 934 -12.88 38.56 4.06
C SER A 934 -12.11 37.43 4.74
N SER A 935 -11.66 36.43 3.98
CA SER A 935 -11.04 35.18 4.47
C SER A 935 -11.91 34.42 5.48
N LYS A 936 -13.23 34.57 5.40
CA LYS A 936 -14.20 33.88 6.27
C LYS A 936 -14.92 32.78 5.52
N LEU A 937 -15.11 31.65 6.19
CA LEU A 937 -16.00 30.59 5.73
C LEU A 937 -17.44 30.99 6.06
N ILE A 938 -18.30 31.01 5.03
CA ILE A 938 -19.72 31.31 5.16
C ILE A 938 -20.56 30.10 4.72
N PRO A 939 -21.68 29.81 5.40
CA PRO A 939 -22.60 28.74 4.98
C PRO A 939 -23.18 28.98 3.58
N LEU A 940 -23.54 27.91 2.86
CA LEU A 940 -24.07 27.99 1.49
C LEU A 940 -25.27 28.93 1.38
N GLN A 941 -26.23 28.83 2.31
CA GLN A 941 -27.39 29.71 2.37
C GLN A 941 -26.99 31.19 2.45
N THR A 942 -26.07 31.52 3.37
CA THR A 942 -25.58 32.88 3.55
C THR A 942 -24.79 33.35 2.32
N ALA A 943 -24.08 32.46 1.63
CA ALA A 943 -23.36 32.77 0.38
C ALA A 943 -24.30 33.14 -0.77
N VAL A 944 -25.45 32.46 -0.89
CA VAL A 944 -26.50 32.80 -1.88
C VAL A 944 -27.20 34.11 -1.51
N GLU A 945 -27.55 34.30 -0.24
CA GLU A 945 -28.21 35.52 0.25
C GLU A 945 -27.32 36.77 0.13
N SER A 946 -26.05 36.67 0.53
CA SER A 946 -25.05 37.74 0.42
C SER A 946 -24.60 38.01 -1.02
N GLY A 947 -24.80 37.06 -1.93
CA GLY A 947 -24.48 37.21 -3.35
C GLY A 947 -23.07 36.82 -3.73
N LEU A 948 -22.34 36.16 -2.83
CA LEU A 948 -21.06 35.51 -3.12
C LEU A 948 -21.24 34.38 -4.15
N LEU A 949 -22.33 33.61 -4.03
CA LEU A 949 -22.84 32.75 -5.10
C LEU A 949 -23.94 33.50 -5.84
N THR A 950 -23.75 33.71 -7.15
CA THR A 950 -24.67 34.43 -8.02
C THR A 950 -25.27 33.47 -9.04
N THR A 951 -26.58 33.60 -9.24
CA THR A 951 -27.35 32.85 -10.24
C THR A 951 -27.94 33.83 -11.27
N PRO A 952 -28.39 33.37 -12.45
CA PRO A 952 -28.92 34.24 -13.50
C PRO A 952 -30.09 35.13 -13.07
N ARG A 953 -30.77 34.80 -11.97
CA ARG A 953 -31.89 35.59 -11.42
C ARG A 953 -31.45 36.80 -10.61
N ARG A 954 -30.17 36.88 -10.23
CA ARG A 954 -29.62 37.98 -9.44
C ARG A 954 -28.84 38.92 -10.37
N SER A 955 -29.27 40.17 -10.42
CA SER A 955 -28.60 41.24 -11.15
C SER A 955 -27.29 41.65 -10.46
N PHE A 956 -26.29 42.02 -11.25
CA PHE A 956 -25.06 42.63 -10.77
C PHE A 956 -25.27 44.14 -10.59
N GLY A 957 -24.70 44.75 -9.55
CA GLY A 957 -24.60 46.21 -9.52
C GLY A 957 -23.67 46.71 -10.63
N LEU A 958 -23.88 47.91 -11.20
CA LEU A 958 -23.01 48.40 -12.28
C LEU A 958 -21.52 48.44 -11.87
N LEU A 959 -21.22 48.89 -10.64
CA LEU A 959 -19.85 48.91 -10.13
C LEU A 959 -19.26 47.51 -9.93
N GLU A 960 -20.09 46.57 -9.50
CA GLU A 960 -19.71 45.17 -9.34
C GLU A 960 -19.45 44.51 -10.70
N ALA A 961 -20.28 44.78 -11.71
CA ALA A 961 -20.08 44.30 -13.07
C ALA A 961 -18.76 44.81 -13.68
N LEU A 962 -18.36 46.05 -13.38
CA LEU A 962 -17.05 46.59 -13.76
C LEU A 962 -15.91 45.89 -13.01
N GLU A 963 -16.12 45.57 -11.72
CA GLU A 963 -15.12 44.89 -10.89
C GLU A 963 -14.81 43.48 -11.38
N TYR A 964 -15.85 42.70 -11.66
CA TYR A 964 -15.73 41.32 -12.14
C TYR A 964 -15.54 41.21 -13.66
N GLN A 965 -15.09 42.28 -14.31
CA GLN A 965 -14.67 42.31 -15.72
C GLN A 965 -15.79 41.91 -16.71
N LEU A 966 -17.05 42.18 -16.39
CA LEU A 966 -18.18 41.92 -17.30
C LEU A 966 -18.26 42.95 -18.44
N TYR A 967 -17.65 44.12 -18.24
CA TYR A 967 -17.57 45.20 -19.23
C TYR A 967 -16.28 45.11 -20.02
N ALA A 968 -16.38 45.18 -21.35
CA ALA A 968 -15.25 45.26 -22.26
C ALA A 968 -14.96 46.72 -22.64
N PRO A 969 -13.85 47.35 -22.17
CA PRO A 969 -13.57 48.75 -22.42
C PRO A 969 -13.33 49.10 -23.91
N ALA A 970 -12.93 48.13 -24.72
CA ALA A 970 -12.65 48.32 -26.14
C ALA A 970 -13.90 48.64 -26.96
N ASP A 971 -15.03 47.99 -26.63
CA ASP A 971 -16.27 48.05 -27.41
C ASP A 971 -17.44 48.67 -26.62
N GLY A 972 -17.24 48.96 -25.33
CA GLY A 972 -18.26 49.56 -24.46
C GLY A 972 -19.42 48.64 -24.08
N ASN A 973 -19.32 47.34 -24.36
CA ASN A 973 -20.39 46.37 -24.19
C ASN A 973 -20.16 45.45 -22.99
N PHE A 974 -21.25 44.90 -22.45
CA PHE A 974 -21.28 43.94 -21.37
C PHE A 974 -21.44 42.51 -21.90
N ARG A 975 -20.75 41.57 -21.27
CA ARG A 975 -20.84 40.13 -21.54
C ARG A 975 -21.65 39.45 -20.46
N ASP A 976 -22.50 38.51 -20.86
CA ASP A 976 -23.24 37.66 -19.92
C ASP A 976 -22.29 36.60 -19.34
N PRO A 977 -22.06 36.56 -18.02
CA PRO A 977 -21.17 35.60 -17.40
C PRO A 977 -21.72 34.17 -17.37
N PHE A 978 -23.04 33.97 -17.53
CA PHE A 978 -23.67 32.65 -17.58
C PHE A 978 -23.78 32.10 -19.00
N HIS A 979 -23.71 32.99 -20.01
CA HIS A 979 -23.76 32.62 -21.43
C HIS A 979 -22.64 33.30 -22.21
N HIS A 980 -21.45 32.70 -22.17
CA HIS A 980 -20.24 33.26 -22.79
C HIS A 980 -20.33 33.44 -24.32
N THR A 981 -21.25 32.74 -24.99
CA THR A 981 -21.52 32.87 -26.43
C THR A 981 -22.62 33.87 -26.78
N ALA A 982 -23.31 34.43 -25.77
CA ALA A 982 -24.30 35.47 -26.01
C ALA A 982 -23.61 36.73 -26.57
N PRO A 983 -24.24 37.42 -27.53
CA PRO A 983 -23.67 38.65 -28.08
C PRO A 983 -23.53 39.70 -26.97
N ALA A 984 -22.41 40.42 -26.98
CA ALA A 984 -22.17 41.50 -26.03
C ALA A 984 -23.27 42.56 -26.20
N ARG A 985 -23.82 43.03 -25.07
CA ARG A 985 -24.97 43.93 -25.03
C ARG A 985 -24.53 45.33 -24.63
N THR A 986 -25.20 46.34 -25.15
CA THR A 986 -25.04 47.72 -24.67
C THR A 986 -25.53 47.84 -23.23
N LEU A 987 -25.16 48.90 -22.51
CA LEU A 987 -25.62 49.10 -21.13
C LEU A 987 -27.15 49.14 -21.04
N THR A 988 -27.83 49.76 -22.01
CA THR A 988 -29.30 49.78 -22.09
C THR A 988 -29.88 48.37 -22.20
N ALA A 989 -29.40 47.57 -23.16
CA ALA A 989 -29.88 46.21 -23.38
C ALA A 989 -29.54 45.26 -22.22
N THR A 990 -28.49 45.58 -21.46
CA THR A 990 -28.06 44.82 -20.27
C THR A 990 -28.97 45.09 -19.07
N ILE A 991 -29.40 46.34 -18.89
CA ILE A 991 -30.38 46.74 -17.87
C ILE A 991 -31.77 46.16 -18.20
N GLU A 992 -32.20 46.24 -19.47
CA GLU A 992 -33.48 45.67 -19.91
C GLU A 992 -33.53 44.15 -19.76
N ALA A 993 -32.40 43.47 -19.95
CA ALA A 993 -32.27 42.03 -19.72
C ALA A 993 -32.14 41.64 -18.23
N GLY A 994 -32.10 42.61 -17.32
CA GLY A 994 -31.99 42.37 -15.88
C GLY A 994 -30.62 41.89 -15.40
N LEU A 995 -29.57 41.96 -16.23
CA LEU A 995 -28.22 41.53 -15.84
C LEU A 995 -27.52 42.57 -14.95
N VAL A 996 -27.80 43.86 -15.17
CA VAL A 996 -27.28 44.97 -14.35
C VAL A 996 -28.43 45.72 -13.68
N ASP A 997 -28.36 45.87 -12.35
CA ASP A 997 -29.29 46.71 -11.60
C ASP A 997 -28.83 48.17 -11.61
N PRO A 998 -29.61 49.10 -12.19
CA PRO A 998 -29.26 50.51 -12.20
C PRO A 998 -29.47 51.22 -10.85
N SER A 999 -30.13 50.58 -9.88
CA SER A 999 -30.45 51.19 -8.58
C SER A 999 -29.23 51.31 -7.64
N THR A 1000 -28.22 50.47 -7.82
CA THR A 1000 -27.06 50.38 -6.92
C THR A 1000 -26.04 51.50 -7.11
N THR A 1001 -26.10 52.21 -8.24
CA THR A 1001 -25.05 53.13 -8.68
C THR A 1001 -25.61 54.53 -8.93
N VAL A 1002 -24.90 55.54 -8.43
CA VAL A 1002 -25.17 56.95 -8.67
C VAL A 1002 -23.98 57.58 -9.40
N VAL A 1003 -24.28 58.58 -10.22
CA VAL A 1003 -23.31 59.23 -11.10
C VAL A 1003 -23.12 60.68 -10.66
N ARG A 1004 -21.87 61.10 -10.54
CA ARG A 1004 -21.48 62.47 -10.19
C ARG A 1004 -21.27 63.26 -11.48
N ASP A 1005 -22.08 64.30 -11.68
CA ASP A 1005 -21.97 65.21 -12.82
C ASP A 1005 -20.66 66.04 -12.74
N SER A 1006 -19.89 66.06 -13.83
CA SER A 1006 -18.64 66.82 -13.99
C SER A 1006 -18.85 68.22 -14.58
N VAL A 1007 -19.97 68.49 -15.24
CA VAL A 1007 -20.15 69.66 -16.12
C VAL A 1007 -20.79 70.85 -15.37
N GLY A 1008 -21.34 70.65 -14.17
CA GLY A 1008 -21.96 71.70 -13.35
C GLY A 1008 -21.12 72.19 -12.16
N LYS A 1009 -21.13 73.51 -11.88
CA LYS A 1009 -20.53 74.18 -10.69
C LYS A 1009 -21.13 73.76 -9.32
N GLY A 1010 -21.82 72.63 -9.26
CA GLY A 1010 -22.19 71.94 -8.03
C GLY A 1010 -22.18 70.46 -8.34
N SER A 1011 -21.35 69.69 -7.62
CA SER A 1011 -21.23 68.24 -7.75
C SER A 1011 -22.56 67.56 -7.39
N ALA A 1012 -23.49 67.54 -8.35
CA ALA A 1012 -24.80 66.94 -8.20
C ALA A 1012 -24.67 65.44 -8.46
N ILE A 1013 -25.12 64.64 -7.49
CA ILE A 1013 -25.13 63.19 -7.58
C ILE A 1013 -26.53 62.76 -8.01
N VAL A 1014 -26.62 62.17 -9.20
CA VAL A 1014 -27.89 61.73 -9.82
C VAL A 1014 -27.94 60.20 -9.92
N PRO A 1015 -29.14 59.58 -9.87
CA PRO A 1015 -29.28 58.14 -10.15
C PRO A 1015 -28.80 57.79 -11.56
N LEU A 1016 -28.31 56.57 -11.76
CA LEU A 1016 -27.84 56.10 -13.07
C LEU A 1016 -28.91 56.24 -14.16
N THR A 1017 -30.17 55.93 -13.86
CA THR A 1017 -31.28 56.07 -14.82
C THR A 1017 -31.48 57.51 -15.29
N SER A 1018 -31.34 58.48 -14.38
CA SER A 1018 -31.40 59.90 -14.71
C SER A 1018 -30.18 60.33 -15.53
N ALA A 1019 -28.98 59.85 -15.20
CA ALA A 1019 -27.75 60.13 -15.94
C ALA A 1019 -27.78 59.59 -17.39
N ILE A 1020 -28.41 58.44 -17.60
CA ILE A 1020 -28.65 57.89 -18.94
C ILE A 1020 -29.65 58.78 -19.71
N SER A 1021 -30.75 59.17 -19.07
CA SER A 1021 -31.77 60.03 -19.71
C SER A 1021 -31.26 61.43 -20.07
N SER A 1022 -30.29 61.96 -19.31
CA SER A 1022 -29.68 63.26 -19.54
C SER A 1022 -28.45 63.22 -20.46
N GLY A 1023 -28.03 62.04 -20.92
CA GLY A 1023 -26.86 61.86 -21.79
C GLY A 1023 -25.50 61.99 -21.09
N LEU A 1024 -25.46 62.02 -19.74
CA LEU A 1024 -24.20 62.01 -18.96
C LEU A 1024 -23.49 60.65 -19.06
N VAL A 1025 -24.28 59.57 -19.12
CA VAL A 1025 -23.80 58.22 -19.46
C VAL A 1025 -24.41 57.84 -20.80
N ASP A 1026 -23.57 57.67 -21.82
CA ASP A 1026 -24.00 57.10 -23.08
C ASP A 1026 -24.15 55.59 -22.90
N ALA A 1027 -25.38 55.15 -22.63
CA ALA A 1027 -25.69 53.74 -22.41
C ALA A 1027 -25.62 52.89 -23.71
N THR A 1028 -25.57 53.52 -24.88
CA THR A 1028 -25.44 52.80 -26.16
C THR A 1028 -24.00 52.53 -26.51
N ARG A 1029 -23.10 53.47 -26.22
CA ARG A 1029 -21.65 53.30 -26.39
C ARG A 1029 -20.95 52.78 -25.14
N GLY A 1030 -21.64 52.76 -24.00
CA GLY A 1030 -21.08 52.34 -22.72
C GLY A 1030 -19.96 53.26 -22.22
N HIS A 1031 -20.11 54.57 -22.38
CA HIS A 1031 -19.11 55.57 -21.97
C HIS A 1031 -19.72 56.64 -21.05
N TYR A 1032 -18.89 57.26 -20.21
CA TYR A 1032 -19.22 58.43 -19.42
C TYR A 1032 -18.74 59.69 -20.14
N ASN A 1033 -19.63 60.68 -20.30
CA ASN A 1033 -19.30 61.94 -20.95
C ASN A 1033 -18.76 62.94 -19.93
N VAL A 1034 -17.48 63.30 -20.04
CA VAL A 1034 -16.83 64.24 -19.12
C VAL A 1034 -17.17 65.68 -19.51
N ASP A 1035 -17.13 65.97 -20.82
CA ASP A 1035 -17.44 67.25 -21.48
C ASP A 1035 -17.99 66.98 -22.91
N ASP A 1036 -18.54 67.98 -23.60
CA ASP A 1036 -19.14 67.89 -24.97
C ASP A 1036 -18.21 67.29 -26.06
N ARG A 1037 -16.92 67.08 -25.77
CA ARG A 1037 -15.91 66.55 -26.71
C ARG A 1037 -15.13 65.35 -26.20
N GLU A 1038 -15.26 64.97 -24.93
CA GLU A 1038 -14.43 63.94 -24.31
C GLU A 1038 -15.30 62.93 -23.54
N SER A 1039 -15.28 61.69 -24.01
CA SER A 1039 -15.97 60.54 -23.40
C SER A 1039 -14.93 59.53 -22.92
N ILE A 1040 -15.04 59.09 -21.67
CA ILE A 1040 -14.16 58.08 -21.08
C ILE A 1040 -14.92 56.77 -20.89
N ASP A 1041 -14.22 55.64 -20.86
CA ASP A 1041 -14.85 54.34 -20.54
C ASP A 1041 -15.34 54.30 -19.09
N LEU A 1042 -16.24 53.35 -18.79
CA LEU A 1042 -16.86 53.26 -17.46
C LEU A 1042 -15.89 52.81 -16.37
N VAL A 1043 -14.78 52.14 -16.72
CA VAL A 1043 -13.73 51.73 -15.77
C VAL A 1043 -12.92 52.96 -15.34
N GLN A 1044 -12.51 53.79 -16.29
CA GLN A 1044 -11.86 55.08 -16.05
C GLN A 1044 -12.79 56.04 -15.30
N ALA A 1045 -14.10 56.01 -15.59
CA ALA A 1045 -15.08 56.81 -14.87
C ALA A 1045 -15.19 56.39 -13.39
N ARG A 1046 -15.07 55.10 -13.09
CA ARG A 1046 -14.99 54.58 -11.72
C ARG A 1046 -13.69 55.01 -11.04
N GLU A 1047 -12.53 54.83 -11.67
CA GLU A 1047 -11.22 55.20 -11.10
C GLU A 1047 -11.12 56.69 -10.79
N LYS A 1048 -11.71 57.54 -11.63
CA LYS A 1048 -11.79 59.00 -11.43
C LYS A 1048 -12.89 59.43 -10.44
N GLY A 1049 -13.67 58.49 -9.89
CA GLY A 1049 -14.68 58.74 -8.86
C GLY A 1049 -15.97 59.40 -9.35
N TYR A 1050 -16.32 59.22 -10.63
CA TYR A 1050 -17.59 59.68 -11.21
C TYR A 1050 -18.74 58.68 -10.97
N LEU A 1051 -18.44 57.40 -10.80
CA LEU A 1051 -19.40 56.35 -10.42
C LEU A 1051 -19.27 56.03 -8.93
N LEU A 1052 -20.37 56.13 -8.18
CA LEU A 1052 -20.41 55.94 -6.73
C LEU A 1052 -21.53 54.96 -6.34
N LEU A 1053 -21.40 54.31 -5.19
CA LEU A 1053 -22.47 53.47 -4.64
C LEU A 1053 -23.62 54.35 -4.13
N ALA A 1054 -24.86 53.93 -4.34
CA ALA A 1054 -26.04 54.67 -3.90
C ALA A 1054 -26.05 54.95 -2.38
N GLU A 1055 -25.46 54.07 -1.56
CA GLU A 1055 -25.32 54.23 -0.11
C GLU A 1055 -24.48 55.47 0.28
N GLN A 1056 -23.47 55.82 -0.53
CA GLN A 1056 -22.60 56.98 -0.29
C GLN A 1056 -23.35 58.31 -0.44
N ARG A 1057 -24.50 58.33 -1.12
CA ARG A 1057 -25.40 59.49 -1.20
C ARG A 1057 -26.03 59.82 0.15
N VAL A 1058 -26.26 58.81 1.00
CA VAL A 1058 -26.86 58.97 2.34
C VAL A 1058 -25.80 59.46 3.33
N SER A 1059 -24.56 58.97 3.24
CA SER A 1059 -23.45 59.43 4.09
C SER A 1059 -23.03 60.87 3.79
N ASP A 1060 -23.06 61.33 2.53
CA ASP A 1060 -22.78 62.74 2.20
C ASP A 1060 -23.90 63.70 2.64
N ARG A 1061 -25.15 63.22 2.67
CA ARG A 1061 -26.27 63.97 3.26
C ARG A 1061 -26.17 64.01 4.79
N ALA A 1062 -25.85 62.88 5.43
CA ALA A 1062 -25.69 62.77 6.88
C ALA A 1062 -24.45 63.52 7.39
N ALA A 1063 -23.33 63.52 6.65
CA ALA A 1063 -22.13 64.29 6.96
C ALA A 1063 -22.36 65.80 6.83
N ARG A 1064 -23.12 66.24 5.83
CA ARG A 1064 -23.54 67.67 5.73
C ARG A 1064 -24.50 68.08 6.85
N SER A 1065 -25.31 67.16 7.37
CA SER A 1065 -26.22 67.40 8.49
C SER A 1065 -25.53 67.31 9.86
N SER A 1066 -24.51 66.46 10.05
CA SER A 1066 -23.79 66.30 11.32
C SER A 1066 -22.72 67.37 11.55
N VAL A 1067 -22.09 67.86 10.48
CA VAL A 1067 -21.09 68.96 10.55
C VAL A 1067 -21.73 70.30 10.95
N PHE A 1068 -23.03 70.50 10.74
CA PHE A 1068 -23.74 71.70 11.19
C PHE A 1068 -24.14 71.69 12.67
N LEU A 1069 -24.17 70.51 13.31
CA LEU A 1069 -24.61 70.34 14.70
C LEU A 1069 -23.45 70.14 15.69
N SER A 1070 -22.26 69.72 15.25
CA SER A 1070 -21.12 69.49 16.17
C SER A 1070 -20.14 70.67 16.28
N LEU A 1071 -20.27 71.71 15.45
CA LEU A 1071 -19.36 72.87 15.43
C LEU A 1071 -19.75 74.00 16.41
N THR A 1072 -20.88 73.87 17.11
CA THR A 1072 -21.38 74.89 18.05
C THR A 1072 -21.14 74.59 19.54
N GLN A 1073 -20.54 73.45 19.92
CA GLN A 1073 -20.60 73.02 21.33
C GLN A 1073 -19.30 72.61 22.04
N TYR A 1074 -18.12 72.63 21.43
CA TYR A 1074 -16.89 72.20 22.13
C TYR A 1074 -15.66 73.11 21.93
N LEU A 1075 -15.89 74.42 21.83
CA LEU A 1075 -14.91 75.44 22.26
C LEU A 1075 -15.12 75.70 23.76
N THR A 1076 -14.58 74.86 24.64
CA THR A 1076 -14.18 75.25 26.02
C THR A 1076 -13.33 74.16 26.70
N CYS A 1077 -12.09 74.53 27.00
CA CYS A 1077 -11.26 74.11 28.13
C CYS A 1077 -10.80 72.63 28.25
N GLN A 1078 -9.50 72.38 28.06
CA GLN A 1078 -8.59 71.83 29.10
C GLN A 1078 -7.10 71.96 28.68
N PRO A 1079 -6.16 72.26 29.59
CA PRO A 1079 -4.72 72.06 29.37
C PRO A 1079 -4.11 70.94 30.24
N VAL A 1080 -3.39 70.02 29.59
CA VAL A 1080 -2.04 69.41 29.88
C VAL A 1080 -1.68 69.15 31.36
N PRO A 1081 -1.23 67.93 31.79
CA PRO A 1081 0.16 67.50 31.53
C PRO A 1081 0.56 65.99 31.53
N LYS A 1082 1.58 65.72 30.68
CA LYS A 1082 2.90 65.08 30.94
C LYS A 1082 3.08 63.56 31.18
N LEU A 1083 3.86 62.97 30.24
CA LEU A 1083 5.20 62.36 30.38
C LEU A 1083 5.43 61.21 31.40
N LEU A 1084 5.87 60.02 30.94
CA LEU A 1084 7.28 59.55 30.88
C LEU A 1084 7.44 58.02 30.92
N ARG A 1085 8.39 57.55 30.09
CA ARG A 1085 9.32 56.40 30.24
C ARG A 1085 8.81 54.95 30.15
N SER A 1086 9.19 54.35 29.02
CA SER A 1086 9.75 53.00 28.81
C SER A 1086 9.13 51.82 29.56
N LEU A 1087 8.27 51.10 28.84
CA LEU A 1087 8.36 49.66 28.57
C LEU A 1087 7.77 49.40 27.18
#